data_AF-A0A9W4RXE7-F1
#
_entry.id   AF-A0A9W4RXE7-F1
#
_cell.length_a   1.000
_cell.length_b   1.000
_cell.length_c   1.000
_cell.angle_alpha   90.00
_cell.angle_beta   90.00
_cell.angle_gamma   90.00
#
_symmetry.space_group_name_H-M   'P 1'
#
loop_
_entity.id
_entity.type
_entity.pdbx_description
1 polymer ?
#
loop_
_entity_poly.entity_id
_entity_poly.type
_entity_poly.pdbx_seq_one_letter_code
_entity_poly.pdbx_strand_id
1 'polypeptide(L)'
;MSTLSDDMQRSGTAYLPPELWEMIIGSITDCDYLPRIWFNFRRVSRTFKEITERVFSSNHLRYSRVTHVCLDFFIMTPKGGFIRVDEKRLMLDFDRLSDDGERAVFNEKHFTSLCHLDKRIMFNRRRYKIGDILDGFRGGWAASHKRAAREDRPPYSPSHEWADISPLPHIFSLRRIANDTDLPGAKYDFEGLEMSFLWKPALSKLLGEEEYMRKEQLKRMATSVDMRFLVPHCSRDVAGASMCYPMEPREILERTRMKRVRAEKGKNGKRIVTDDELLMSRHFEAKEMEILAFRHGFSKSVLKDEWVMRQDEDGNEQGDSPVPMFCNEDSDPCDSVRDYDCPHSTVTRPTVIMNGSSTRGLSVIPGSFHGPLVFSDVPLSFMMGVDPKTGVVVDAHHPLLGTSVKGKVLAIPCGRGSCSGSGALLELILTGNAPSALIFQEPEMILTLGVMVAEAIFDRRIPVIFLQGNEDFEKLRGASEVEISDKQLLIMPNQLSLSLEPRSTRGINLSTSDENILSGQHGEASRIAMEIIVAFAALQGAKCLVDVSQVHIDACAYNGKSSLHVPEHLLSLGGQFVVPSTCNSLNVDRLRWKELGTDSEAVIIGDKIGEAYLKLGAKLSFTCAPYLLDSKPKAGEQVGWSESNAVVFVNSVLGAHTQKYPDYLDVFIALTGRAPYAGCHTPEGRKPKIIIEVPQLPGHDQSLFPLLGYHIGDIVGGKIPFIVGMEKTNPTMSDLKAFGAGFATTSSAPMFHMRAITPEAASFDGQTESLDRVVVDVNGLRKAWKQLNTASDPSLDMVSLGNPHFSVEEFAQLADLCRNKTKLPSVAVIITTSRDIYQKALKLGHLDVLEAFGAQFITDTCWCMIEEPIVPAASKQIMTNSAKYAHYGPGIVGKRFHFGDVLACVSAACVGFRTDREMASSWLFGSGSET
;
A
#
# COMPACT_ATOMS: atom_id res chain seq x y z
N MET A 1 55.15 -5.03 18.46
CA MET A 1 55.26 -5.45 17.05
C MET A 1 55.68 -6.92 17.01
N SER A 2 54.89 -7.81 17.64
CA SER A 2 55.38 -9.14 18.05
C SER A 2 54.28 -10.12 18.49
N THR A 3 53.08 -10.03 17.90
CA THR A 3 52.00 -11.03 18.00
C THR A 3 51.06 -10.84 16.80
N LEU A 4 51.22 -11.64 15.76
CA LEU A 4 50.26 -11.83 14.67
C LEU A 4 50.19 -13.35 14.44
N SER A 5 49.00 -13.91 14.24
CA SER A 5 48.81 -15.37 14.13
C SER A 5 49.20 -15.90 12.75
N ASP A 6 49.56 -17.18 12.69
CA ASP A 6 50.05 -17.85 11.47
C ASP A 6 49.07 -17.82 10.29
N ASP A 7 47.77 -17.66 10.54
CA ASP A 7 46.76 -17.47 9.48
C ASP A 7 47.01 -16.23 8.62
N MET A 8 47.55 -15.15 9.20
CA MET A 8 47.83 -13.91 8.47
C MET A 8 48.97 -14.03 7.46
N GLN A 9 49.79 -15.09 7.52
CA GLN A 9 50.84 -15.33 6.52
C GLN A 9 50.34 -16.10 5.28
N ARG A 10 49.13 -16.69 5.33
CA ARG A 10 48.66 -17.64 4.29
C ARG A 10 47.79 -17.02 3.19
N SER A 11 47.24 -15.82 3.38
CA SER A 11 46.26 -15.21 2.46
C SER A 11 46.86 -14.33 1.36
N GLY A 12 48.16 -14.01 1.42
CA GLY A 12 48.86 -13.14 0.45
C GLY A 12 48.31 -11.71 0.33
N THR A 13 47.35 -11.32 1.17
CA THR A 13 46.58 -10.07 1.05
C THR A 13 46.69 -9.25 2.32
N ALA A 14 47.35 -8.09 2.22
CA ALA A 14 47.63 -7.22 3.35
C ALA A 14 46.36 -6.49 3.83
N TYR A 15 45.61 -7.10 4.74
CA TYR A 15 44.51 -6.44 5.44
C TYR A 15 45.07 -5.39 6.41
N LEU A 16 44.69 -4.13 6.21
CA LEU A 16 44.94 -3.08 7.19
C LEU A 16 44.15 -3.39 8.48
N PRO A 17 44.74 -3.24 9.68
CA PRO A 17 44.04 -3.41 10.95
C PRO A 17 42.80 -2.50 11.10
N PRO A 18 41.78 -2.90 11.87
CA PRO A 18 40.59 -2.09 12.14
C PRO A 18 40.89 -0.65 12.56
N GLU A 19 41.94 -0.44 13.34
CA GLU A 19 42.36 0.85 13.87
C GLU A 19 42.88 1.77 12.75
N LEU A 20 43.55 1.21 11.73
CA LEU A 20 43.96 1.98 10.55
C LEU A 20 42.78 2.29 9.64
N TRP A 21 41.76 1.42 9.57
CA TRP A 21 40.52 1.74 8.87
C TRP A 21 39.71 2.82 9.60
N GLU A 22 39.66 2.81 10.93
CA GLU A 22 39.08 3.91 11.72
C GLU A 22 39.81 5.24 11.47
N MET A 23 41.14 5.24 11.40
CA MET A 23 41.93 6.42 11.04
C MET A 23 41.67 6.88 9.59
N ILE A 24 41.63 5.97 8.63
CA ILE A 24 41.38 6.28 7.21
C ILE A 24 39.98 6.88 7.05
N ILE A 25 38.94 6.18 7.50
CA ILE A 25 37.55 6.63 7.35
C ILE A 25 37.32 7.91 8.16
N GLY A 26 37.87 7.99 9.37
CA GLY A 26 37.80 9.17 10.23
C GLY A 26 38.54 10.40 9.71
N SER A 27 39.50 10.22 8.79
CA SER A 27 40.19 11.32 8.11
C SER A 27 39.38 11.93 6.95
N ILE A 28 38.35 11.24 6.44
CA ILE A 28 37.54 11.76 5.34
C ILE A 28 36.48 12.71 5.91
N THR A 29 36.87 13.98 6.04
CA THR A 29 36.01 15.03 6.62
C THR A 29 35.15 15.77 5.60
N ASP A 30 35.27 15.45 4.32
CA ASP A 30 34.55 16.07 3.20
C ASP A 30 33.09 15.58 3.14
N CYS A 31 32.13 16.51 3.20
CA CYS A 31 30.69 16.26 3.14
C CYS A 31 30.29 15.42 1.92
N ASP A 32 30.86 15.75 0.76
CA ASP A 32 30.53 15.15 -0.54
C ASP A 32 30.79 13.63 -0.61
N TYR A 33 31.49 13.05 0.37
CA TYR A 33 31.78 11.63 0.44
C TYR A 33 31.11 10.92 1.62
N LEU A 34 30.55 11.64 2.60
CA LEU A 34 29.96 11.04 3.80
C LEU A 34 28.77 10.11 3.50
N PRO A 35 27.83 10.44 2.60
CA PRO A 35 26.80 9.48 2.18
C PRO A 35 27.37 8.19 1.61
N ARG A 36 28.39 8.32 0.74
CA ARG A 36 28.98 7.18 0.03
C ARG A 36 29.77 6.29 0.97
N ILE A 37 30.46 6.86 1.95
CA ILE A 37 31.11 6.11 3.02
C ILE A 37 30.05 5.39 3.87
N TRP A 38 29.05 6.12 4.37
CA TRP A 38 27.99 5.58 5.22
C TRP A 38 27.28 4.40 4.56
N PHE A 39 26.85 4.51 3.30
CA PHE A 39 26.14 3.43 2.62
C PHE A 39 27.06 2.32 2.09
N ASN A 40 28.20 2.65 1.48
CA ASN A 40 29.01 1.62 0.83
C ASN A 40 29.83 0.82 1.85
N PHE A 41 30.45 1.48 2.83
CA PHE A 41 31.36 0.79 3.76
C PHE A 41 30.55 -0.10 4.73
N ARG A 42 29.36 0.34 5.17
CA ARG A 42 28.42 -0.51 5.95
C ARG A 42 27.89 -1.74 5.17
N ARG A 43 28.15 -1.84 3.87
CA ARG A 43 27.84 -2.99 2.99
C ARG A 43 29.05 -3.86 2.63
N VAL A 44 30.27 -3.49 2.99
CA VAL A 44 31.49 -4.27 2.68
C VAL A 44 31.62 -5.49 3.58
N SER A 45 31.50 -5.31 4.90
CA SER A 45 31.51 -6.40 5.87
C SER A 45 30.96 -5.93 7.22
N ARG A 46 30.69 -6.87 8.13
CA ARG A 46 30.34 -6.56 9.53
C ARG A 46 31.40 -5.68 10.20
N THR A 47 32.68 -6.00 10.02
CA THR A 47 33.80 -5.21 10.57
C THR A 47 33.79 -3.78 10.03
N PHE A 48 33.62 -3.60 8.71
CA PHE A 48 33.52 -2.27 8.11
C PHE A 48 32.26 -1.50 8.55
N LYS A 49 31.12 -2.19 8.79
CA LYS A 49 29.90 -1.60 9.36
C LYS A 49 30.14 -1.08 10.77
N GLU A 50 30.73 -1.91 11.64
CA GLU A 50 31.04 -1.56 13.03
C GLU A 50 32.08 -0.41 13.12
N ILE A 51 33.13 -0.46 12.29
CA ILE A 51 34.11 0.63 12.12
C ILE A 51 33.44 1.93 11.64
N THR A 52 32.61 1.86 10.60
CA THR A 52 31.94 3.06 10.04
C THR A 52 30.96 3.66 11.03
N GLU A 53 30.19 2.85 11.75
CA GLU A 53 29.29 3.33 12.81
C GLU A 53 30.08 3.93 13.99
N ARG A 54 31.23 3.37 14.37
CA ARG A 54 32.12 3.93 15.40
C ARG A 54 32.74 5.27 14.98
N VAL A 55 33.17 5.40 13.72
CA VAL A 55 33.69 6.66 13.18
C VAL A 55 32.58 7.72 13.06
N PHE A 56 31.39 7.37 12.58
CA PHE A 56 30.30 8.34 12.42
C PHE A 56 29.75 8.82 13.77
N SER A 57 29.69 7.96 14.79
CA SER A 57 29.34 8.37 16.15
C SER A 57 30.42 9.28 16.77
N SER A 58 31.70 8.89 16.70
CA SER A 58 32.81 9.62 17.34
C SER A 58 33.24 10.92 16.64
N ASN A 59 33.21 10.96 15.30
CA ASN A 59 33.71 12.09 14.50
C ASN A 59 32.62 12.96 13.86
N HIS A 60 31.44 12.42 13.52
CA HIS A 60 30.42 13.18 12.79
C HIS A 60 29.29 13.62 13.74
N LEU A 61 28.61 12.66 14.35
CA LEU A 61 27.51 12.85 15.30
C LEU A 61 27.95 13.66 16.54
N ARG A 62 29.15 13.40 17.08
CA ARG A 62 29.73 14.15 18.21
C ARG A 62 29.83 15.68 17.99
N TYR A 63 29.86 16.12 16.74
CA TYR A 63 29.96 17.53 16.33
C TYR A 63 28.72 17.98 15.54
N SER A 64 27.58 17.33 15.80
CA SER A 64 26.27 17.70 15.26
C SER A 64 25.48 18.56 16.25
N ARG A 65 24.57 19.36 15.71
CA ARG A 65 23.72 20.29 16.47
C ARG A 65 22.31 20.26 15.91
N VAL A 66 21.33 20.21 16.80
CA VAL A 66 19.91 20.42 16.46
C VAL A 66 19.64 21.91 16.57
N THR A 67 19.14 22.51 15.50
CA THR A 67 18.80 23.94 15.44
C THR A 67 17.30 24.14 15.17
N HIS A 68 16.82 25.38 15.21
CA HIS A 68 15.46 25.76 14.80
C HIS A 68 14.31 25.14 15.63
N VAL A 69 14.59 24.57 16.80
CA VAL A 69 13.55 24.19 17.77
C VAL A 69 12.86 25.47 18.27
N CYS A 70 11.74 25.82 17.64
CA CYS A 70 10.97 27.05 17.89
C CYS A 70 9.91 26.80 18.97
N LEU A 71 10.10 27.38 20.16
CA LEU A 71 9.09 27.36 21.22
C LEU A 71 8.30 28.67 21.27
N ASP A 72 7.03 28.56 21.66
CA ASP A 72 6.24 29.67 22.16
C ASP A 72 6.58 29.96 23.63
N PHE A 73 7.09 31.17 23.90
CA PHE A 73 7.46 31.59 25.24
C PHE A 73 6.35 32.40 25.90
N PHE A 74 5.93 31.99 27.08
CA PHE A 74 4.93 32.71 27.88
C PHE A 74 5.51 33.12 29.25
N ILE A 75 5.80 34.40 29.43
CA ILE A 75 6.22 34.93 30.73
C ILE A 75 4.98 35.20 31.57
N MET A 76 4.85 34.49 32.70
CA MET A 76 3.82 34.78 33.71
C MET A 76 4.13 36.12 34.40
N THR A 77 3.18 37.04 34.39
CA THR A 77 3.31 38.34 35.06
C THR A 77 3.06 38.23 36.56
N PRO A 78 3.57 39.16 37.39
CA PRO A 78 3.23 39.25 38.82
C PRO A 78 1.74 39.52 39.15
N LYS A 79 0.85 39.50 38.14
CA LYS A 79 -0.61 39.60 38.28
C LYS A 79 -1.36 38.37 37.71
N GLY A 80 -0.66 37.29 37.40
CA GLY A 80 -1.25 36.02 36.95
C GLY A 80 -1.62 35.91 35.47
N GLY A 81 -1.46 36.97 34.67
CA GLY A 81 -1.61 36.91 33.20
C GLY A 81 -0.31 36.54 32.49
N PHE A 82 -0.39 35.82 31.37
CA PHE A 82 0.76 35.46 30.53
C PHE A 82 1.03 36.49 29.43
N ILE A 83 2.31 36.68 29.08
CA ILE A 83 2.75 37.50 27.94
C ILE A 83 3.51 36.58 26.96
N ARG A 84 3.04 36.46 25.71
CA ARG A 84 3.81 35.82 24.63
C ARG A 84 5.07 36.65 24.35
N VAL A 85 6.21 36.00 24.24
CA VAL A 85 7.50 36.60 23.90
C VAL A 85 8.05 35.92 22.65
N ASP A 86 8.68 36.71 21.78
CA ASP A 86 9.05 36.34 20.41
C ASP A 86 9.76 34.97 20.29
N GLU A 87 9.48 34.29 19.17
CA GLU A 87 10.08 33.01 18.82
C GLU A 87 11.61 33.02 18.99
N LYS A 88 12.11 32.00 19.69
CA LYS A 88 13.54 31.71 19.74
C LYS A 88 13.80 30.27 19.34
N ARG A 89 14.82 30.15 18.50
CA ARG A 89 15.41 28.90 18.03
C ARG A 89 16.42 28.42 19.07
N LEU A 90 16.13 27.31 19.75
CA LEU A 90 17.10 26.64 20.63
C LEU A 90 18.19 25.91 19.81
N MET A 91 19.34 25.65 20.43
CA MET A 91 20.49 25.00 19.79
C MET A 91 21.00 23.85 20.67
N LEU A 92 20.38 22.67 20.53
CA LEU A 92 20.77 21.50 21.31
C LEU A 92 22.06 20.92 20.69
N ASP A 93 23.16 20.99 21.43
CA ASP A 93 24.44 20.38 21.04
C ASP A 93 24.48 18.91 21.44
N PHE A 94 25.17 18.08 20.65
CA PHE A 94 25.38 16.67 21.01
C PHE A 94 26.00 16.57 22.41
N ASP A 95 25.45 15.69 23.23
CA ASP A 95 25.94 15.41 24.57
C ASP A 95 26.56 14.02 24.70
N ARG A 96 25.75 12.99 24.50
CA ARG A 96 26.12 11.60 24.77
C ARG A 96 25.31 10.65 23.90
N LEU A 97 25.76 9.41 23.83
CA LEU A 97 24.87 8.31 23.48
C LEU A 97 24.13 7.83 24.74
N SER A 98 23.00 7.14 24.58
CA SER A 98 22.42 6.29 25.63
C SER A 98 23.33 5.11 25.95
N ASP A 99 23.10 4.45 27.10
CA ASP A 99 23.91 3.33 27.59
C ASP A 99 23.93 2.11 26.65
N ASP A 100 22.89 1.96 25.82
CA ASP A 100 22.77 0.96 24.75
C ASP A 100 23.50 1.35 23.44
N GLY A 101 23.98 2.58 23.33
CA GLY A 101 24.63 3.14 22.13
C GLY A 101 23.70 3.47 20.97
N GLU A 102 22.38 3.24 21.06
CA GLU A 102 21.45 3.37 19.93
C GLU A 102 20.81 4.77 19.79
N ARG A 103 20.70 5.52 20.88
CA ARG A 103 20.17 6.90 20.86
C ARG A 103 21.29 7.91 21.00
N ALA A 104 21.24 8.98 20.21
CA ALA A 104 22.01 10.19 20.47
C ALA A 104 21.16 11.14 21.32
N VAL A 105 21.79 11.78 22.31
CA VAL A 105 21.18 12.76 23.21
C VAL A 105 21.83 14.12 22.99
N PHE A 106 21.00 15.16 22.95
CA PHE A 106 21.35 16.55 22.69
C PHE A 106 20.78 17.43 23.80
N ASN A 107 21.53 18.44 24.26
CA ASN A 107 21.13 19.31 25.37
C ASN A 107 21.53 20.77 25.08
N GLU A 108 20.75 21.73 25.58
CA GLU A 108 21.08 23.18 25.53
C GLU A 108 22.14 23.54 26.60
N LYS A 109 23.40 23.29 26.24
CA LYS A 109 24.57 23.43 27.14
C LYS A 109 24.83 24.85 27.63
N HIS A 110 24.31 25.88 26.95
CA HIS A 110 24.45 27.25 27.45
C HIS A 110 23.45 27.59 28.57
N PHE A 111 22.18 27.20 28.46
CA PHE A 111 21.19 27.57 29.48
C PHE A 111 21.35 26.78 30.79
N THR A 112 21.70 25.49 30.73
CA THR A 112 21.98 24.67 31.93
C THR A 112 23.13 25.25 32.78
N SER A 113 24.12 25.89 32.15
CA SER A 113 25.20 26.60 32.87
C SER A 113 24.76 27.88 33.59
N LEU A 114 23.63 28.48 33.22
CA LEU A 114 23.14 29.77 33.73
C LEU A 114 22.20 29.63 34.94
N CYS A 115 21.70 28.43 35.23
CA CYS A 115 20.75 28.13 36.32
C CYS A 115 21.17 28.67 37.71
N HIS A 116 22.48 28.74 37.97
CA HIS A 116 23.04 29.11 39.28
C HIS A 116 23.35 30.61 39.43
N LEU A 117 23.00 31.46 38.46
CA LEU A 117 23.29 32.89 38.47
C LEU A 117 22.05 33.72 38.81
N ASP A 118 21.99 34.32 40.02
CA ASP A 118 20.95 35.29 40.41
C ASP A 118 21.15 36.68 39.75
N LYS A 119 21.42 36.67 38.44
CA LYS A 119 21.50 37.86 37.59
C LYS A 119 20.12 38.16 37.01
N ARG A 120 19.81 39.46 36.89
CA ARG A 120 18.58 39.92 36.23
C ARG A 120 18.88 40.45 34.83
N ILE A 121 18.16 39.96 33.83
CA ILE A 121 18.30 40.39 32.44
C ILE A 121 17.27 41.47 32.14
N MET A 122 17.67 42.49 31.38
CA MET A 122 16.75 43.49 30.81
C MET A 122 16.07 42.92 29.57
N PHE A 123 14.74 42.76 29.59
CA PHE A 123 13.94 42.39 28.43
C PHE A 123 12.74 43.34 28.30
N ASN A 124 12.50 43.86 27.10
CA ASN A 124 11.49 44.89 26.81
C ASN A 124 11.33 45.97 27.92
N ARG A 125 12.46 46.62 28.26
CA ARG A 125 12.62 47.64 29.32
C ARG A 125 12.27 47.21 30.77
N ARG A 126 12.03 45.93 31.05
CA ARG A 126 11.81 45.37 32.40
C ARG A 126 12.94 44.42 32.80
N ARG A 127 13.15 44.20 34.11
CA ARG A 127 14.16 43.26 34.64
C ARG A 127 13.49 41.99 35.17
N TYR A 128 13.88 40.83 34.63
CA TYR A 128 13.44 39.49 35.04
C TYR A 128 14.64 38.72 35.62
N LYS A 129 14.46 37.81 36.58
CA LYS A 129 15.56 36.88 36.93
C LYS A 129 15.71 35.81 35.84
N ILE A 130 16.88 35.19 35.78
CA ILE A 130 17.13 34.03 34.91
C ILE A 130 16.25 32.84 35.32
N GLY A 131 16.02 32.61 36.62
CA GLY A 131 15.10 31.59 37.13
C GLY A 131 13.67 31.76 36.61
N ASP A 132 13.06 32.94 36.80
CA ASP A 132 11.71 33.26 36.33
C ASP A 132 11.53 33.00 34.80
N ILE A 133 12.60 33.16 34.02
CA ILE A 133 12.61 32.87 32.58
C ILE A 133 12.70 31.36 32.32
N LEU A 134 13.59 30.63 33.01
CA LEU A 134 13.75 29.17 32.88
C LEU A 134 12.48 28.40 33.28
N ASP A 135 11.80 28.85 34.34
CA ASP A 135 10.53 28.26 34.78
C ASP A 135 9.40 28.58 33.78
N GLY A 136 9.45 29.76 33.14
CA GLY A 136 8.58 30.11 32.01
C GLY A 136 8.85 29.26 30.75
N PHE A 137 10.11 28.94 30.45
CA PHE A 137 10.49 28.01 29.36
C PHE A 137 9.90 26.61 29.61
N ARG A 138 10.16 26.04 30.79
CA ARG A 138 9.64 24.72 31.20
C ARG A 138 8.11 24.68 31.22
N GLY A 139 7.49 25.71 31.80
CA GLY A 139 6.03 25.85 31.87
C GLY A 139 5.38 25.96 30.50
N GLY A 140 5.94 26.78 29.59
CA GLY A 140 5.45 26.91 28.21
C GLY A 140 5.54 25.61 27.43
N TRP A 141 6.70 24.93 27.47
CA TRP A 141 6.90 23.67 26.75
C TRP A 141 5.96 22.56 27.28
N ALA A 142 5.85 22.41 28.60
CA ALA A 142 4.94 21.46 29.24
C ALA A 142 3.46 21.78 28.99
N ALA A 143 3.09 23.05 28.85
CA ALA A 143 1.71 23.47 28.55
C ALA A 143 1.30 23.11 27.12
N SER A 144 2.13 23.42 26.11
CA SER A 144 1.85 23.03 24.72
C SER A 144 1.76 21.51 24.56
N HIS A 145 2.64 20.76 25.25
CA HIS A 145 2.59 19.30 25.20
C HIS A 145 1.35 18.71 25.92
N LYS A 146 0.91 19.30 27.04
CA LYS A 146 -0.36 18.92 27.71
C LYS A 146 -1.62 19.28 26.92
N ARG A 147 -1.56 20.21 25.97
CA ARG A 147 -2.65 20.48 25.03
C ARG A 147 -2.67 19.42 23.91
N ALA A 148 -1.52 19.17 23.28
CA ALA A 148 -1.40 18.11 22.26
C ALA A 148 -1.84 16.73 22.78
N ALA A 149 -1.47 16.37 24.01
CA ALA A 149 -1.85 15.11 24.66
C ALA A 149 -3.29 15.06 25.22
N ARG A 150 -4.16 16.01 24.85
CA ARG A 150 -5.56 16.10 25.32
C ARG A 150 -6.61 16.19 24.21
N GLU A 151 -6.21 16.42 22.97
CA GLU A 151 -7.13 16.75 21.87
C GLU A 151 -7.23 15.68 20.78
N ASP A 152 -6.44 14.60 20.88
CA ASP A 152 -6.61 13.30 20.18
C ASP A 152 -6.81 13.37 18.65
N ARG A 153 -6.13 14.32 17.98
CA ARG A 153 -6.21 14.53 16.52
C ARG A 153 -5.12 13.79 15.74
N PRO A 154 -5.41 13.29 14.51
CA PRO A 154 -4.40 12.69 13.64
C PRO A 154 -3.36 13.71 13.12
N PRO A 155 -2.12 13.28 12.82
CA PRO A 155 -1.13 14.11 12.14
C PRO A 155 -1.51 14.31 10.66
N TYR A 156 -1.28 15.51 10.09
CA TYR A 156 -1.51 15.75 8.66
C TYR A 156 -0.48 16.64 7.95
N SER A 157 -0.54 16.57 6.61
CA SER A 157 0.46 17.01 5.63
C SER A 157 0.58 18.54 5.48
N PRO A 158 1.74 19.10 5.06
CA PRO A 158 2.03 20.51 5.29
C PRO A 158 1.51 21.45 4.18
N SER A 159 0.71 22.44 4.59
CA SER A 159 0.71 23.78 3.99
C SER A 159 0.56 24.81 5.10
N HIS A 160 1.68 25.44 5.49
CA HIS A 160 1.70 26.43 6.57
C HIS A 160 1.58 27.85 6.02
N GLU A 161 0.57 28.59 6.50
CA GLU A 161 0.77 29.99 6.91
C GLU A 161 0.60 30.11 8.45
N TRP A 162 1.32 29.21 9.15
CA TRP A 162 1.95 29.38 10.47
C TRP A 162 1.08 29.77 11.68
N ALA A 163 0.04 28.98 12.00
CA ALA A 163 -0.71 29.14 13.25
C ALA A 163 -1.27 27.84 13.91
N ASP A 164 -0.79 26.64 13.57
CA ASP A 164 -1.14 25.39 14.28
C ASP A 164 0.03 24.40 14.32
N ILE A 165 0.23 23.70 15.44
CA ILE A 165 1.56 23.22 15.85
C ILE A 165 1.77 21.71 15.63
N SER A 166 2.49 21.38 14.56
CA SER A 166 3.21 20.09 14.40
C SER A 166 4.45 20.03 15.32
N PRO A 167 5.10 18.86 15.53
CA PRO A 167 6.24 18.75 16.43
C PRO A 167 7.47 19.52 15.92
N LEU A 168 7.63 20.75 16.43
CA LEU A 168 8.85 21.58 16.48
C LEU A 168 9.83 21.39 15.29
N PRO A 169 9.80 22.25 14.25
CA PRO A 169 10.57 22.06 13.01
C PRO A 169 12.08 22.15 13.25
N HIS A 170 12.69 21.00 13.54
CA HIS A 170 14.06 20.87 13.99
C HIS A 170 15.00 20.68 12.78
N ILE A 171 15.76 21.72 12.44
CA ILE A 171 16.79 21.62 11.40
C ILE A 171 18.02 20.99 12.04
N PHE A 172 18.23 19.71 11.76
CA PHE A 172 19.41 18.98 12.23
C PHE A 172 20.61 19.33 11.33
N SER A 173 21.70 19.80 11.95
CA SER A 173 22.93 20.11 11.23
C SER A 173 24.08 19.21 11.62
N LEU A 174 24.62 18.52 10.60
CA LEU A 174 25.80 17.67 10.69
C LEU A 174 26.95 18.37 9.98
N ARG A 175 27.91 18.92 10.73
CA ARG A 175 29.13 19.57 10.20
C ARG A 175 28.87 20.54 9.02
N ARG A 176 27.82 21.38 9.10
CA ARG A 176 27.34 22.39 8.12
C ARG A 176 26.36 21.90 7.04
N ILE A 177 26.13 20.61 6.88
CA ILE A 177 24.94 20.11 6.14
C ILE A 177 23.71 20.43 7.00
N ALA A 178 22.58 20.80 6.40
CA ALA A 178 21.35 21.15 7.13
C ALA A 178 20.12 20.62 6.39
N ASN A 179 19.37 19.73 7.06
CA ASN A 179 18.17 19.11 6.51
C ASN A 179 16.99 19.27 7.49
N ASP A 180 15.78 19.20 6.94
CA ASP A 180 14.47 19.17 7.62
C ASP A 180 13.90 17.73 7.77
N THR A 181 14.74 16.71 7.59
CA THR A 181 14.37 15.30 7.62
C THR A 181 13.95 14.80 9.02
N ASP A 182 12.74 14.22 9.13
CA ASP A 182 12.19 13.62 10.37
C ASP A 182 13.15 12.64 11.08
N LEU A 183 13.42 12.90 12.38
CA LEU A 183 14.35 12.16 13.23
C LEU A 183 13.71 10.89 13.87
N PRO A 184 14.09 9.66 13.45
CA PRO A 184 13.42 8.44 13.88
C PRO A 184 13.47 8.19 15.39
N GLY A 185 12.31 7.92 15.99
CA GLY A 185 12.19 7.60 17.41
C GLY A 185 12.60 8.76 18.32
N ALA A 186 12.37 10.01 17.90
CA ALA A 186 12.58 11.20 18.71
C ALA A 186 11.83 11.11 20.06
N LYS A 187 12.50 11.53 21.13
CA LYS A 187 11.96 11.73 22.48
C LYS A 187 12.53 13.04 23.02
N TYR A 188 11.77 13.70 23.87
CA TYR A 188 12.10 15.01 24.42
C TYR A 188 11.95 14.97 25.95
N ASP A 189 12.94 15.48 26.68
CA ASP A 189 12.86 15.78 28.10
C ASP A 189 12.75 17.30 28.26
N PHE A 190 11.54 17.75 28.58
CA PHE A 190 11.21 19.16 28.72
C PHE A 190 11.69 19.78 30.05
N GLU A 191 12.04 18.96 31.04
CA GLU A 191 12.58 19.42 32.33
C GLU A 191 14.11 19.54 32.26
N GLY A 192 14.77 18.55 31.65
CA GLY A 192 16.22 18.53 31.39
C GLY A 192 16.68 19.38 30.20
N LEU A 193 15.76 19.85 29.34
CA LEU A 193 16.03 20.48 28.04
C LEU A 193 16.82 19.58 27.09
N GLU A 194 16.50 18.28 27.10
CA GLU A 194 17.14 17.29 26.23
C GLU A 194 16.23 16.82 25.09
N MET A 195 16.83 16.48 23.96
CA MET A 195 16.20 15.69 22.90
C MET A 195 17.07 14.48 22.60
N SER A 196 16.46 13.33 22.32
CA SER A 196 17.17 12.15 21.84
C SER A 196 16.46 11.47 20.68
N PHE A 197 17.19 10.81 19.80
CA PHE A 197 16.65 10.05 18.65
C PHE A 197 17.57 8.89 18.26
N LEU A 198 17.06 7.93 17.48
CA LEU A 198 17.84 6.80 16.99
C LEU A 198 18.79 7.26 15.88
N TRP A 199 20.08 7.32 16.18
CA TRP A 199 21.02 8.07 15.33
C TRP A 199 21.41 7.33 14.04
N LYS A 200 21.48 5.99 14.07
CA LYS A 200 21.76 5.16 12.89
C LYS A 200 20.69 5.29 11.80
N PRO A 201 19.38 5.14 12.08
CA PRO A 201 18.35 5.40 11.07
C PRO A 201 18.23 6.89 10.71
N ALA A 202 18.47 7.83 11.64
CA ALA A 202 18.51 9.26 11.32
C ALA A 202 19.57 9.57 10.24
N LEU A 203 20.83 9.19 10.46
CA LEU A 203 21.90 9.37 9.46
C LEU A 203 21.59 8.66 8.14
N SER A 204 20.93 7.50 8.19
CA SER A 204 20.54 6.76 6.99
C SER A 204 19.43 7.45 6.19
N LYS A 205 18.52 8.22 6.82
CA LYS A 205 17.63 9.13 6.08
C LYS A 205 18.39 10.33 5.53
N LEU A 206 19.06 11.08 6.42
CA LEU A 206 19.72 12.36 6.14
C LEU A 206 20.69 12.28 4.96
N LEU A 207 21.59 11.29 4.97
CA LEU A 207 22.61 11.10 3.93
C LEU A 207 22.02 10.49 2.65
N GLY A 208 20.90 9.78 2.75
CA GLY A 208 20.19 9.22 1.59
C GLY A 208 19.51 10.31 0.75
N GLU A 209 19.01 11.34 1.42
CA GLU A 209 18.46 12.56 0.82
C GLU A 209 19.54 13.40 0.11
N GLU A 210 20.72 13.54 0.72
CA GLU A 210 21.87 14.25 0.15
C GLU A 210 22.36 13.62 -1.17
N GLU A 211 22.61 12.30 -1.19
CA GLU A 211 23.05 11.61 -2.42
C GLU A 211 21.92 11.50 -3.47
N TYR A 212 20.64 11.57 -3.09
CA TYR A 212 19.52 11.72 -4.04
C TYR A 212 19.56 13.10 -4.72
N MET A 213 19.64 14.19 -3.95
CA MET A 213 19.71 15.55 -4.49
C MET A 213 20.91 15.73 -5.42
N ARG A 214 22.06 15.14 -5.08
CA ARG A 214 23.26 15.11 -5.92
C ARG A 214 23.05 14.38 -7.25
N LYS A 215 22.36 13.23 -7.24
CA LYS A 215 22.04 12.47 -8.46
C LYS A 215 21.08 13.22 -9.37
N GLU A 216 20.09 13.90 -8.83
CA GLU A 216 19.17 14.75 -9.61
C GLU A 216 19.88 15.97 -10.22
N GLN A 217 20.83 16.58 -9.52
CA GLN A 217 21.70 17.61 -10.11
C GLN A 217 22.51 17.05 -11.29
N LEU A 218 23.17 15.90 -11.12
CA LEU A 218 23.97 15.26 -12.17
C LEU A 218 23.14 14.90 -13.42
N LYS A 219 21.91 14.39 -13.25
CA LYS A 219 20.98 14.15 -14.38
C LYS A 219 20.67 15.44 -15.15
N ARG A 220 20.41 16.54 -14.45
CA ARG A 220 20.06 17.85 -15.05
C ARG A 220 21.27 18.55 -15.71
N MET A 221 22.49 18.28 -15.23
CA MET A 221 23.72 18.73 -15.88
C MET A 221 24.06 17.92 -17.15
N ALA A 222 23.62 16.67 -17.24
CA ALA A 222 23.87 15.83 -18.42
C ALA A 222 23.05 16.21 -19.67
N THR A 223 22.05 17.08 -19.54
CA THR A 223 21.09 17.42 -20.61
C THR A 223 21.19 18.85 -21.13
N SER A 224 22.20 19.64 -20.73
CA SER A 224 22.38 21.03 -21.15
C SER A 224 23.83 21.38 -21.50
N VAL A 225 24.01 22.19 -22.56
CA VAL A 225 25.32 22.66 -23.05
C VAL A 225 25.50 24.15 -22.74
N ASP A 226 26.58 24.47 -22.03
CA ASP A 226 27.06 25.81 -21.60
C ASP A 226 25.99 26.84 -21.17
N MET A 227 25.85 27.02 -19.86
CA MET A 227 26.41 28.25 -19.30
C MET A 227 26.80 28.16 -17.82
N ARG A 228 27.73 29.04 -17.45
CA ARG A 228 28.13 29.30 -16.05
C ARG A 228 26.98 29.97 -15.28
N PHE A 229 27.01 29.83 -13.95
CA PHE A 229 25.95 30.18 -12.99
C PHE A 229 24.74 29.24 -12.96
N LEU A 230 24.81 28.19 -12.15
CA LEU A 230 23.65 27.65 -11.43
C LEU A 230 24.10 26.83 -10.21
N VAL A 231 24.17 27.49 -9.05
CA VAL A 231 24.22 26.80 -7.75
C VAL A 231 22.76 26.49 -7.36
N PRO A 232 22.36 25.21 -7.19
CA PRO A 232 20.99 24.86 -6.82
C PRO A 232 20.56 25.49 -5.50
N HIS A 233 19.29 25.89 -5.40
CA HIS A 233 18.80 26.84 -4.40
C HIS A 233 18.56 26.28 -2.99
N CYS A 234 19.56 25.60 -2.42
CA CYS A 234 19.62 25.25 -1.01
C CYS A 234 20.76 26.02 -0.30
N SER A 235 20.87 27.34 -0.52
CA SER A 235 21.77 28.25 0.25
C SER A 235 21.73 29.73 -0.19
N ARG A 236 20.60 30.44 -0.03
CA ARG A 236 20.61 31.92 -0.10
C ARG A 236 20.09 32.66 1.13
N ASP A 237 19.01 32.20 1.77
CA ASP A 237 18.52 32.87 3.00
C ASP A 237 19.31 32.49 4.27
N VAL A 238 20.29 31.58 4.16
CA VAL A 238 21.23 31.20 5.23
C VAL A 238 22.52 32.05 5.19
N ALA A 239 22.73 32.86 4.15
CA ALA A 239 23.91 33.73 4.02
C ALA A 239 23.92 34.93 4.99
N GLY A 240 22.92 35.06 5.87
CA GLY A 240 22.75 36.18 6.81
C GLY A 240 23.39 36.04 8.20
N ALA A 241 23.90 34.85 8.60
CA ALA A 241 24.42 34.65 9.96
C ALA A 241 25.47 33.52 10.10
N SER A 242 26.57 33.57 9.35
CA SER A 242 27.69 32.62 9.50
C SER A 242 28.77 33.13 10.47
N MET A 243 28.79 32.65 11.71
CA MET A 243 30.03 32.36 12.48
C MET A 243 29.74 31.69 13.82
N CYS A 244 30.29 30.49 14.04
CA CYS A 244 30.86 30.03 15.32
C CYS A 244 31.53 28.65 15.14
N TYR A 245 32.84 28.64 14.94
CA TYR A 245 33.71 27.54 15.37
C TYR A 245 34.50 28.02 16.60
N PRO A 246 34.78 27.16 17.59
CA PRO A 246 35.73 27.50 18.65
C PRO A 246 37.14 27.59 18.04
N MET A 247 37.71 28.79 18.01
CA MET A 247 39.11 29.03 17.70
C MET A 247 39.74 29.87 18.81
N GLU A 248 41.04 29.68 19.06
CA GLU A 248 41.78 30.37 20.10
C GLU A 248 41.72 31.91 19.93
N PRO A 249 41.46 32.72 20.98
CA PRO A 249 41.21 34.15 20.86
C PRO A 249 42.33 35.02 20.25
N ARG A 250 43.51 34.46 19.98
CA ARG A 250 44.69 35.21 19.50
C ARG A 250 44.67 35.55 18.01
N GLU A 251 44.13 34.70 17.13
CA GLU A 251 44.22 34.92 15.67
C GLU A 251 43.27 36.01 15.14
N ILE A 252 42.16 36.28 15.83
CA ILE A 252 41.14 37.24 15.37
C ILE A 252 41.67 38.70 15.40
N LEU A 253 42.58 39.00 16.33
CA LEU A 253 43.03 40.37 16.65
C LEU A 253 43.94 41.01 15.59
N GLU A 254 44.59 40.22 14.72
CA GLU A 254 45.54 40.76 13.74
C GLU A 254 44.89 41.22 12.43
N ARG A 255 43.72 40.70 12.06
CA ARG A 255 43.13 40.91 10.71
C ARG A 255 42.20 42.12 10.57
N THR A 256 41.83 42.82 11.65
CA THR A 256 40.77 43.86 11.64
C THR A 256 41.27 45.32 11.79
N ARG A 257 42.43 45.67 11.20
CA ARG A 257 42.95 47.05 11.17
C ARG A 257 42.75 47.76 9.84
N MET A 258 42.29 49.03 9.91
CA MET A 258 41.99 49.99 8.83
C MET A 258 40.64 49.78 8.10
N LYS A 259 39.87 50.83 7.75
CA LYS A 259 40.00 52.30 7.96
C LYS A 259 38.62 52.99 7.95
N ARG A 260 38.49 54.17 8.57
CA ARG A 260 37.30 55.06 8.51
C ARG A 260 37.54 56.24 7.55
N VAL A 261 36.50 56.74 6.87
CA VAL A 261 36.37 58.14 6.37
C VAL A 261 34.92 58.63 6.58
N ARG A 262 34.67 59.94 6.46
CA ARG A 262 33.39 60.65 6.72
C ARG A 262 32.86 61.33 5.44
N ALA A 263 31.59 61.73 5.43
CA ALA A 263 30.95 62.46 4.33
C ALA A 263 30.97 64.00 4.49
N GLU A 264 30.73 64.74 3.40
CA GLU A 264 30.54 66.21 3.36
C GLU A 264 29.31 66.62 2.52
N LYS A 265 28.92 67.91 2.56
CA LYS A 265 27.78 68.50 1.82
C LYS A 265 28.22 69.63 0.87
N GLY A 266 27.82 69.55 -0.39
CA GLY A 266 27.92 70.62 -1.39
C GLY A 266 26.55 71.21 -1.76
N LYS A 267 26.53 72.42 -2.36
CA LYS A 267 25.30 73.13 -2.79
C LYS A 267 25.08 73.03 -4.31
N ASN A 268 23.82 73.21 -4.74
CA ASN A 268 23.38 73.47 -6.13
C ASN A 268 23.38 72.31 -7.16
N GLY A 269 22.52 71.31 -6.93
CA GLY A 269 21.55 70.81 -7.93
C GLY A 269 21.99 70.13 -9.25
N LYS A 270 21.65 68.82 -9.35
CA LYS A 270 21.56 67.95 -10.57
C LYS A 270 22.90 67.56 -11.24
N ARG A 271 23.12 66.30 -11.69
CA ARG A 271 22.41 64.99 -11.51
C ARG A 271 23.35 63.85 -12.00
N ILE A 272 23.08 62.60 -11.59
CA ILE A 272 23.53 61.29 -12.16
C ILE A 272 24.89 60.77 -11.63
N VAL A 273 25.08 59.48 -11.27
CA VAL A 273 24.26 58.42 -10.59
C VAL A 273 25.14 57.16 -10.46
N THR A 274 24.96 56.38 -9.39
CA THR A 274 25.00 54.89 -9.39
C THR A 274 24.17 54.41 -8.20
N ASP A 275 23.32 53.41 -8.42
CA ASP A 275 22.27 53.01 -7.48
C ASP A 275 22.72 51.88 -6.54
N ASP A 276 23.26 52.22 -5.35
CA ASP A 276 23.66 51.22 -4.33
C ASP A 276 23.26 51.56 -2.87
N GLU A 277 22.99 52.82 -2.49
CA GLU A 277 22.79 53.22 -1.08
C GLU A 277 21.50 54.04 -0.77
N LEU A 278 20.43 53.96 -1.57
CA LEU A 278 19.25 54.83 -1.34
C LEU A 278 17.85 54.22 -1.58
N LEU A 279 17.63 52.94 -1.25
CA LEU A 279 16.27 52.39 -1.14
C LEU A 279 16.10 51.22 -0.16
N MET A 280 16.54 51.39 1.09
CA MET A 280 15.89 50.70 2.21
C MET A 280 14.68 51.51 2.71
N SER A 281 13.61 50.80 3.08
CA SER A 281 12.24 51.28 3.38
C SER A 281 11.38 51.69 2.16
N ARG A 282 10.07 51.42 2.28
CA ARG A 282 8.96 51.90 1.41
C ARG A 282 8.83 51.32 -0.02
N HIS A 283 9.01 50.00 -0.18
CA HIS A 283 8.38 49.28 -1.32
C HIS A 283 7.92 47.83 -1.05
N PHE A 284 7.94 47.36 0.21
CA PHE A 284 7.59 45.97 0.53
C PHE A 284 6.09 45.77 0.87
N GLU A 285 5.47 46.73 1.57
CA GLU A 285 4.10 46.61 2.10
C GLU A 285 3.00 46.69 1.02
N ALA A 286 3.33 47.06 -0.22
CA ALA A 286 2.36 47.32 -1.28
C ALA A 286 1.98 46.10 -2.14
N LYS A 287 2.64 44.94 -1.97
CA LYS A 287 2.43 43.77 -2.86
C LYS A 287 2.00 42.48 -2.17
N GLU A 288 2.22 42.34 -0.87
CA GLU A 288 1.65 41.21 -0.09
C GLU A 288 0.13 41.36 0.07
N MET A 289 -0.35 42.59 0.29
CA MET A 289 -1.80 42.88 0.41
C MET A 289 -2.59 42.58 -0.87
N GLU A 290 -1.99 42.73 -2.05
CA GLU A 290 -2.62 42.40 -3.34
C GLU A 290 -2.74 40.88 -3.55
N ILE A 291 -1.82 40.09 -2.98
CA ILE A 291 -1.82 38.62 -3.06
C ILE A 291 -2.77 38.00 -2.03
N LEU A 292 -2.83 38.54 -0.80
CA LEU A 292 -3.77 38.10 0.23
C LEU A 292 -5.23 38.30 -0.20
N ALA A 293 -5.55 39.39 -0.92
CA ALA A 293 -6.89 39.67 -1.42
C ALA A 293 -7.41 38.60 -2.40
N PHE A 294 -6.54 37.96 -3.19
CA PHE A 294 -6.96 36.97 -4.20
C PHE A 294 -7.08 35.54 -3.64
N ARG A 295 -6.46 35.24 -2.49
CA ARG A 295 -6.46 33.88 -1.88
C ARG A 295 -7.66 33.57 -0.98
N HIS A 296 -8.33 34.59 -0.42
CA HIS A 296 -9.39 34.40 0.59
C HIS A 296 -10.83 34.66 0.10
N GLY A 297 -11.04 34.75 -1.21
CA GLY A 297 -12.40 34.68 -1.79
C GLY A 297 -13.34 35.87 -1.49
N PHE A 298 -12.82 37.00 -1.03
CA PHE A 298 -13.62 38.22 -0.91
C PHE A 298 -14.10 38.69 -2.29
N SER A 299 -15.38 39.07 -2.37
CA SER A 299 -16.00 39.63 -3.58
C SER A 299 -15.34 40.97 -3.98
N LYS A 300 -15.63 41.47 -5.19
CA LYS A 300 -15.18 42.78 -5.70
C LYS A 300 -15.87 43.98 -5.03
N SER A 301 -15.78 44.04 -3.70
CA SER A 301 -16.16 45.13 -2.81
C SER A 301 -15.43 44.90 -1.48
N VAL A 302 -14.48 45.74 -1.02
CA VAL A 302 -14.22 47.14 -1.38
C VAL A 302 -12.71 47.43 -1.47
N LEU A 303 -12.25 47.83 -2.66
CA LEU A 303 -11.20 48.83 -2.81
C LEU A 303 -11.73 49.95 -3.71
N LYS A 304 -12.32 50.96 -3.07
CA LYS A 304 -12.66 52.25 -3.64
C LYS A 304 -12.19 53.32 -2.66
N ASP A 305 -11.04 53.92 -2.95
CA ASP A 305 -10.88 55.34 -2.65
C ASP A 305 -11.75 56.15 -3.62
N GLU A 306 -12.10 57.37 -3.21
CA GLU A 306 -12.69 58.51 -3.97
C GLU A 306 -14.14 58.95 -3.59
N TRP A 307 -14.18 59.96 -2.72
CA TRP A 307 -15.14 61.11 -2.60
C TRP A 307 -16.64 60.94 -2.23
N VAL A 308 -16.93 61.21 -0.94
CA VAL A 308 -17.81 62.31 -0.43
C VAL A 308 -19.27 62.45 -0.96
N MET A 309 -20.27 62.04 -0.14
CA MET A 309 -21.33 62.94 0.42
C MET A 309 -22.35 62.25 1.36
N ARG A 310 -23.04 63.10 2.13
CA ARG A 310 -24.22 62.99 3.04
C ARG A 310 -25.45 62.21 2.47
N GLN A 311 -26.51 61.83 3.21
CA GLN A 311 -26.94 61.98 4.64
C GLN A 311 -27.95 60.86 5.04
N ASP A 312 -28.58 60.97 6.21
CA ASP A 312 -29.31 59.90 6.93
C ASP A 312 -30.87 60.03 6.86
N GLU A 313 -31.58 59.22 7.68
CA GLU A 313 -33.02 59.23 8.05
C GLU A 313 -33.99 58.23 7.33
N ASP A 314 -34.98 57.71 8.11
CA ASP A 314 -36.05 56.70 7.82
C ASP A 314 -35.63 55.25 7.39
N GLY A 315 -36.16 54.12 7.90
CA GLY A 315 -37.04 53.82 9.07
C GLY A 315 -37.73 52.42 9.01
N ASN A 316 -37.64 51.59 10.08
CA ASN A 316 -38.46 50.37 10.41
C ASN A 316 -38.35 49.12 9.45
N GLU A 317 -38.85 47.88 9.65
CA GLU A 317 -39.26 46.91 10.74
C GLU A 317 -39.56 45.51 10.06
N GLN A 318 -39.93 44.33 10.63
CA GLN A 318 -40.15 43.72 11.98
C GLN A 318 -40.12 42.15 11.89
N GLY A 319 -39.84 41.43 13.00
CA GLY A 319 -40.41 40.09 13.38
C GLY A 319 -40.01 38.79 12.61
N ASP A 320 -40.30 37.56 13.10
CA ASP A 320 -40.59 37.08 14.48
C ASP A 320 -40.45 35.52 14.61
N SER A 321 -40.62 34.93 15.81
CA SER A 321 -40.48 33.48 16.16
C SER A 321 -41.86 32.80 16.47
N PRO A 322 -42.05 31.57 17.08
CA PRO A 322 -41.16 30.61 17.76
C PRO A 322 -41.43 29.08 17.53
N VAL A 323 -40.95 28.22 18.46
CA VAL A 323 -41.02 26.73 18.51
C VAL A 323 -41.98 26.22 19.61
N PRO A 324 -42.48 24.98 19.55
CA PRO A 324 -42.52 24.09 20.74
C PRO A 324 -42.21 22.60 20.44
N MET A 325 -42.04 21.64 21.36
CA MET A 325 -41.38 21.49 22.68
C MET A 325 -41.80 20.11 23.25
N PHE A 326 -40.82 19.25 23.61
CA PHE A 326 -40.82 18.15 24.61
C PHE A 326 -41.89 17.03 24.71
N CYS A 327 -41.38 15.81 24.98
CA CYS A 327 -41.78 14.96 26.11
C CYS A 327 -40.63 13.99 26.50
N ASN A 328 -40.49 13.69 27.80
CA ASN A 328 -39.68 12.59 28.38
C ASN A 328 -40.67 11.51 28.95
N GLU A 329 -40.37 10.41 29.68
CA GLU A 329 -39.26 9.96 30.52
C GLU A 329 -39.11 8.40 30.51
N ASP A 330 -37.95 7.92 31.01
CA ASP A 330 -37.65 6.66 31.73
C ASP A 330 -38.16 5.26 31.29
N SER A 331 -37.21 4.35 30.97
CA SER A 331 -36.99 3.10 31.75
C SER A 331 -35.71 2.35 31.31
N ASP A 332 -35.04 1.70 32.27
CA ASP A 332 -33.73 1.02 32.15
C ASP A 332 -33.78 -0.27 33.02
N PRO A 333 -32.86 -1.25 32.93
CA PRO A 333 -32.32 -1.98 31.78
C PRO A 333 -32.67 -3.50 31.86
N CYS A 334 -32.23 -4.34 30.90
CA CYS A 334 -32.20 -5.81 31.11
C CYS A 334 -31.19 -6.58 30.24
N ASP A 335 -30.36 -7.43 30.86
CA ASP A 335 -29.53 -8.44 30.20
C ASP A 335 -30.34 -9.69 29.82
N SER A 336 -30.10 -10.27 28.64
CA SER A 336 -29.98 -11.73 28.51
C SER A 336 -29.37 -12.14 27.17
N VAL A 337 -28.48 -13.14 27.19
CA VAL A 337 -27.99 -13.85 25.99
C VAL A 337 -28.69 -15.19 25.90
N ARG A 338 -29.44 -15.47 24.82
CA ARG A 338 -29.50 -16.79 24.13
C ARG A 338 -30.51 -16.93 22.97
N ASP A 339 -30.20 -17.93 22.14
CA ASP A 339 -31.07 -18.81 21.34
C ASP A 339 -32.07 -18.18 20.35
N TYR A 340 -31.61 -18.02 19.10
CA TYR A 340 -32.47 -17.89 17.91
C TYR A 340 -32.81 -19.26 17.31
N ASP A 341 -33.86 -19.89 17.83
CA ASP A 341 -34.46 -21.08 17.19
C ASP A 341 -35.31 -20.63 15.98
N CYS A 342 -34.84 -20.92 14.76
CA CYS A 342 -35.57 -20.61 13.52
C CYS A 342 -36.27 -21.88 13.00
N PRO A 343 -37.60 -21.90 12.79
CA PRO A 343 -38.33 -23.14 12.50
C PRO A 343 -37.84 -23.86 11.24
N HIS A 344 -37.55 -25.17 11.37
CA HIS A 344 -37.21 -26.05 10.25
C HIS A 344 -38.39 -26.23 9.28
N SER A 345 -38.52 -25.35 8.29
CA SER A 345 -39.27 -25.65 7.07
C SER A 345 -38.38 -26.47 6.12
N THR A 346 -38.90 -27.61 5.64
CA THR A 346 -38.20 -28.49 4.70
C THR A 346 -38.16 -27.87 3.30
N VAL A 347 -37.15 -27.04 3.04
CA VAL A 347 -36.93 -26.41 1.72
C VAL A 347 -36.45 -27.46 0.71
N THR A 348 -37.35 -27.90 -0.16
CA THR A 348 -36.98 -28.52 -1.43
C THR A 348 -36.27 -27.51 -2.33
N ARG A 349 -35.41 -28.01 -3.24
CA ARG A 349 -34.53 -27.20 -4.10
C ARG A 349 -35.23 -25.96 -4.68
N PRO A 350 -34.64 -24.76 -4.60
CA PRO A 350 -35.03 -23.63 -5.43
C PRO A 350 -34.53 -23.83 -6.87
N THR A 351 -35.05 -24.85 -7.55
CA THR A 351 -35.14 -24.82 -9.02
C THR A 351 -35.99 -23.61 -9.37
N VAL A 352 -35.53 -22.72 -10.25
CA VAL A 352 -36.36 -21.61 -10.73
C VAL A 352 -37.54 -22.22 -11.48
N ILE A 353 -38.76 -22.05 -10.97
CA ILE A 353 -39.97 -22.60 -11.59
C ILE A 353 -40.37 -21.74 -12.79
N MET A 354 -39.62 -21.92 -13.88
CA MET A 354 -39.86 -21.30 -15.19
C MET A 354 -41.04 -21.98 -15.91
N ASN A 355 -42.26 -21.55 -15.58
CA ASN A 355 -43.44 -21.94 -16.34
C ASN A 355 -43.55 -21.10 -17.64
N GLY A 356 -43.05 -21.66 -18.75
CA GLY A 356 -43.58 -21.36 -20.08
C GLY A 356 -42.70 -20.53 -21.04
N SER A 357 -42.05 -21.26 -21.96
CA SER A 357 -42.16 -21.03 -23.41
C SER A 357 -41.91 -19.62 -23.99
N SER A 358 -40.93 -18.87 -23.48
CA SER A 358 -40.24 -17.85 -24.29
C SER A 358 -38.78 -17.70 -23.89
N THR A 359 -37.90 -17.49 -24.87
CA THR A 359 -36.48 -17.17 -24.68
C THR A 359 -36.34 -15.74 -24.15
N ARG A 360 -35.60 -15.57 -23.04
CA ARG A 360 -35.48 -14.30 -22.31
C ARG A 360 -34.05 -14.05 -21.86
N GLY A 361 -33.49 -12.93 -22.26
CA GLY A 361 -32.31 -12.36 -21.62
C GLY A 361 -32.70 -11.56 -20.37
N LEU A 362 -31.74 -11.36 -19.48
CA LEU A 362 -31.85 -10.47 -18.32
C LEU A 362 -31.09 -9.17 -18.64
N SER A 363 -31.78 -8.04 -18.67
CA SER A 363 -31.15 -6.72 -18.61
C SER A 363 -30.73 -6.45 -17.17
N VAL A 364 -29.44 -6.59 -16.91
CA VAL A 364 -28.83 -6.49 -15.57
C VAL A 364 -28.56 -5.04 -15.20
N ILE A 365 -28.03 -4.31 -16.18
CA ILE A 365 -27.90 -2.85 -16.18
C ILE A 365 -28.57 -2.36 -17.47
N PRO A 366 -29.58 -1.47 -17.38
CA PRO A 366 -30.40 -1.05 -18.53
C PRO A 366 -29.66 -0.03 -19.42
N GLY A 367 -30.32 0.42 -20.48
CA GLY A 367 -29.79 1.38 -21.45
C GLY A 367 -29.83 0.86 -22.88
N SER A 368 -29.39 1.71 -23.81
CA SER A 368 -29.46 1.45 -25.25
C SER A 368 -28.14 1.68 -25.95
N PHE A 369 -27.80 0.82 -26.92
CA PHE A 369 -26.65 0.98 -27.80
C PHE A 369 -26.84 0.21 -29.11
N HIS A 370 -26.49 0.82 -30.25
CA HIS A 370 -26.38 0.14 -31.54
C HIS A 370 -24.92 0.25 -32.03
N GLY A 371 -24.34 -0.88 -32.43
CA GLY A 371 -23.01 -0.89 -33.04
C GLY A 371 -22.45 -2.29 -33.31
N PRO A 372 -21.17 -2.36 -33.73
CA PRO A 372 -20.53 -3.61 -34.10
C PRO A 372 -20.37 -4.56 -32.91
N LEU A 373 -20.50 -5.86 -33.20
CA LEU A 373 -20.32 -6.94 -32.25
C LEU A 373 -18.88 -7.49 -32.30
N VAL A 374 -18.32 -7.79 -31.13
CA VAL A 374 -17.17 -8.67 -30.96
C VAL A 374 -17.64 -9.89 -30.19
N PHE A 375 -17.61 -11.07 -30.81
CA PHE A 375 -18.05 -12.33 -30.22
C PHE A 375 -16.86 -13.26 -29.98
N SER A 376 -16.85 -13.95 -28.84
CA SER A 376 -16.05 -15.16 -28.63
C SER A 376 -16.81 -16.15 -27.74
N ASP A 377 -16.52 -17.42 -27.93
CA ASP A 377 -16.93 -18.56 -27.12
C ASP A 377 -15.88 -18.95 -26.06
N VAL A 378 -14.82 -18.14 -25.92
CA VAL A 378 -13.80 -18.28 -24.88
C VAL A 378 -13.99 -17.18 -23.83
N PRO A 379 -13.93 -17.50 -22.52
CA PRO A 379 -13.90 -16.49 -21.47
C PRO A 379 -12.66 -15.60 -21.53
N LEU A 380 -12.84 -14.29 -21.33
CA LEU A 380 -11.77 -13.29 -21.39
C LEU A 380 -11.41 -12.79 -19.98
N SER A 381 -10.11 -12.57 -19.72
CA SER A 381 -9.66 -11.80 -18.56
C SER A 381 -9.57 -10.32 -18.92
N PHE A 382 -10.21 -9.46 -18.14
CA PHE A 382 -10.05 -8.00 -18.28
C PHE A 382 -8.77 -7.53 -17.59
N MET A 383 -8.51 -8.01 -16.38
CA MET A 383 -7.23 -7.80 -15.71
C MET A 383 -6.11 -8.55 -16.48
N MET A 384 -5.07 -7.82 -16.87
CA MET A 384 -3.92 -8.25 -17.72
C MET A 384 -4.26 -8.80 -19.13
N GLY A 385 -5.52 -9.08 -19.46
CA GLY A 385 -5.92 -9.59 -20.78
C GLY A 385 -6.50 -8.55 -21.74
N VAL A 386 -6.86 -7.36 -21.25
CA VAL A 386 -7.22 -6.18 -22.06
C VAL A 386 -6.37 -5.00 -21.61
N ASP A 387 -5.71 -4.30 -22.54
CA ASP A 387 -4.91 -3.11 -22.21
C ASP A 387 -5.84 -1.93 -21.82
N PRO A 388 -5.75 -1.40 -20.59
CA PRO A 388 -6.59 -0.29 -20.13
C PRO A 388 -6.35 1.01 -20.92
N LYS A 389 -5.21 1.17 -21.60
CA LYS A 389 -4.84 2.37 -22.36
C LYS A 389 -5.41 2.41 -23.78
N THR A 390 -5.75 1.26 -24.36
CA THR A 390 -6.24 1.16 -25.76
C THR A 390 -7.55 0.39 -25.93
N GLY A 391 -7.96 -0.41 -24.94
CA GLY A 391 -9.08 -1.34 -25.07
C GLY A 391 -8.80 -2.49 -26.04
N VAL A 392 -7.54 -2.86 -26.26
CA VAL A 392 -7.12 -4.00 -27.10
C VAL A 392 -6.93 -5.26 -26.26
N VAL A 393 -7.43 -6.40 -26.73
CA VAL A 393 -7.16 -7.72 -26.13
C VAL A 393 -5.69 -8.07 -26.34
N VAL A 394 -4.97 -8.27 -25.24
CA VAL A 394 -3.53 -8.59 -25.20
C VAL A 394 -3.24 -10.00 -24.65
N ASP A 395 -4.26 -10.71 -24.17
CA ASP A 395 -4.14 -12.12 -23.76
C ASP A 395 -3.69 -13.00 -24.94
N ALA A 396 -2.44 -13.46 -24.89
CA ALA A 396 -1.79 -14.23 -25.94
C ALA A 396 -2.38 -15.63 -26.20
N HIS A 397 -3.34 -16.07 -25.37
CA HIS A 397 -4.05 -17.34 -25.50
C HIS A 397 -5.53 -17.16 -25.88
N HIS A 398 -6.01 -15.92 -26.04
CA HIS A 398 -7.39 -15.64 -26.37
C HIS A 398 -7.63 -15.48 -27.89
N PRO A 399 -8.71 -16.03 -28.48
CA PRO A 399 -9.00 -15.89 -29.92
C PRO A 399 -9.15 -14.45 -30.42
N LEU A 400 -9.44 -13.50 -29.51
CA LEU A 400 -9.59 -12.08 -29.82
C LEU A 400 -8.27 -11.29 -29.78
N LEU A 401 -7.10 -11.91 -29.58
CA LEU A 401 -5.79 -11.22 -29.52
C LEU A 401 -5.61 -10.16 -30.63
N GLY A 402 -5.26 -8.93 -30.24
CA GLY A 402 -5.13 -7.78 -31.14
C GLY A 402 -6.45 -7.09 -31.52
N THR A 403 -7.60 -7.62 -31.12
CA THR A 403 -8.91 -6.99 -31.35
C THR A 403 -9.17 -5.90 -30.30
N SER A 404 -9.50 -4.69 -30.75
CA SER A 404 -10.04 -3.65 -29.86
C SER A 404 -11.51 -3.91 -29.55
N VAL A 405 -11.88 -3.88 -28.27
CA VAL A 405 -13.27 -3.92 -27.77
C VAL A 405 -13.86 -2.51 -27.57
N LYS A 406 -13.01 -1.47 -27.60
CA LYS A 406 -13.38 -0.06 -27.39
C LYS A 406 -14.53 0.36 -28.31
N GLY A 407 -15.61 0.85 -27.73
CA GLY A 407 -16.75 1.41 -28.47
C GLY A 407 -17.63 0.37 -29.19
N LYS A 408 -17.50 -0.92 -28.86
CA LYS A 408 -18.24 -2.03 -29.48
C LYS A 408 -19.08 -2.77 -28.44
N VAL A 409 -19.99 -3.65 -28.88
CA VAL A 409 -20.59 -4.64 -27.97
C VAL A 409 -19.66 -5.84 -27.88
N LEU A 410 -19.35 -6.29 -26.66
CA LEU A 410 -18.58 -7.52 -26.43
C LEU A 410 -19.50 -8.63 -25.91
N ALA A 411 -19.50 -9.76 -26.61
CA ALA A 411 -20.15 -11.00 -26.20
C ALA A 411 -19.10 -12.08 -25.92
N ILE A 412 -19.05 -12.55 -24.67
CA ILE A 412 -18.18 -13.64 -24.18
C ILE A 412 -18.98 -14.51 -23.18
N PRO A 413 -18.62 -15.79 -22.93
CA PRO A 413 -19.45 -16.63 -22.07
C PRO A 413 -19.55 -16.07 -20.64
N CYS A 414 -18.41 -15.69 -20.10
CA CYS A 414 -18.21 -15.02 -18.80
C CYS A 414 -16.83 -14.34 -18.77
N GLY A 415 -16.56 -13.56 -17.72
CA GLY A 415 -15.19 -13.16 -17.39
C GLY A 415 -14.40 -14.28 -16.72
N ARG A 416 -13.07 -14.29 -16.86
CA ARG A 416 -12.17 -15.17 -16.08
C ARG A 416 -11.06 -14.37 -15.38
N GLY A 417 -10.45 -14.95 -14.36
CA GLY A 417 -9.28 -14.39 -13.66
C GLY A 417 -9.51 -14.10 -12.17
N SER A 418 -8.82 -13.09 -11.66
CA SER A 418 -8.96 -12.62 -10.27
C SER A 418 -10.11 -11.62 -10.10
N CYS A 419 -10.40 -11.31 -8.84
CA CYS A 419 -11.44 -10.39 -8.37
C CYS A 419 -11.30 -8.98 -8.99
N SER A 420 -10.08 -8.55 -9.30
CA SER A 420 -9.73 -7.25 -9.88
C SER A 420 -10.20 -7.01 -11.33
N GLY A 421 -10.95 -7.94 -11.92
CA GLY A 421 -11.64 -7.70 -13.19
C GLY A 421 -12.64 -6.52 -13.11
N SER A 422 -13.25 -6.28 -11.94
CA SER A 422 -14.12 -5.11 -11.70
C SER A 422 -13.34 -3.80 -11.86
N GLY A 423 -12.16 -3.71 -11.24
CA GLY A 423 -11.25 -2.57 -11.34
C GLY A 423 -10.71 -2.34 -12.74
N ALA A 424 -10.31 -3.40 -13.44
CA ALA A 424 -9.83 -3.31 -14.82
C ALA A 424 -10.91 -2.77 -15.78
N LEU A 425 -12.16 -3.22 -15.63
CA LEU A 425 -13.27 -2.67 -16.43
C LEU A 425 -13.64 -1.24 -16.02
N LEU A 426 -13.64 -0.91 -14.73
CA LEU A 426 -13.89 0.46 -14.27
C LEU A 426 -12.86 1.44 -14.87
N GLU A 427 -11.57 1.10 -14.90
CA GLU A 427 -10.56 1.94 -15.56
C GLU A 427 -10.83 2.10 -17.05
N LEU A 428 -11.19 1.02 -17.76
CA LEU A 428 -11.57 1.07 -19.17
C LEU A 428 -12.78 1.98 -19.40
N ILE A 429 -13.76 2.01 -18.48
CA ILE A 429 -14.93 2.90 -18.59
C ILE A 429 -14.51 4.35 -18.36
N LEU A 430 -13.75 4.65 -17.29
CA LEU A 430 -13.33 6.02 -16.97
C LEU A 430 -12.33 6.62 -17.98
N THR A 431 -11.53 5.78 -18.64
CA THR A 431 -10.63 6.19 -19.75
C THR A 431 -11.31 6.23 -21.12
N GLY A 432 -12.58 5.80 -21.22
CA GLY A 432 -13.32 5.74 -22.49
C GLY A 432 -12.78 4.68 -23.46
N ASN A 433 -12.19 3.61 -22.95
CA ASN A 433 -11.61 2.48 -23.68
C ASN A 433 -12.44 1.17 -23.59
N ALA A 434 -13.50 1.16 -22.77
CA ALA A 434 -14.39 0.01 -22.58
C ALA A 434 -15.23 -0.38 -23.82
N PRO A 435 -15.79 -1.61 -23.83
CA PRO A 435 -16.98 -1.92 -24.62
C PRO A 435 -18.12 -0.92 -24.31
N SER A 436 -18.92 -0.61 -25.31
CA SER A 436 -20.15 0.19 -25.15
C SER A 436 -21.28 -0.59 -24.49
N ALA A 437 -21.24 -1.93 -24.54
CA ALA A 437 -22.15 -2.83 -23.86
C ALA A 437 -21.51 -4.22 -23.68
N LEU A 438 -22.01 -4.99 -22.71
CA LEU A 438 -21.57 -6.36 -22.40
C LEU A 438 -22.73 -7.35 -22.52
N ILE A 439 -22.46 -8.50 -23.14
CA ILE A 439 -23.38 -9.64 -23.19
C ILE A 439 -22.66 -10.89 -22.70
N PHE A 440 -23.26 -11.59 -21.73
CA PHE A 440 -22.74 -12.83 -21.17
C PHE A 440 -23.69 -14.01 -21.40
N GLN A 441 -23.13 -15.22 -21.47
CA GLN A 441 -23.88 -16.49 -21.55
C GLN A 441 -24.34 -16.97 -20.17
N GLU A 442 -23.61 -16.59 -19.12
CA GLU A 442 -23.87 -16.97 -17.74
C GLU A 442 -23.89 -15.74 -16.82
N PRO A 443 -24.48 -15.82 -15.61
CA PRO A 443 -24.47 -14.72 -14.65
C PRO A 443 -23.05 -14.33 -14.21
N GLU A 444 -22.53 -13.26 -14.81
CA GLU A 444 -21.19 -12.74 -14.56
C GLU A 444 -21.23 -11.69 -13.43
N MET A 445 -20.37 -11.82 -12.41
CA MET A 445 -20.40 -10.96 -11.21
C MET A 445 -19.26 -9.93 -11.14
N ILE A 446 -18.08 -10.24 -11.70
CA ILE A 446 -16.86 -9.45 -11.50
C ILE A 446 -16.87 -8.21 -12.40
N LEU A 447 -17.08 -8.39 -13.70
CA LEU A 447 -17.18 -7.31 -14.68
C LEU A 447 -18.46 -6.52 -14.44
N THR A 448 -19.58 -7.20 -14.16
CA THR A 448 -20.86 -6.55 -13.83
C THR A 448 -20.74 -5.57 -12.66
N LEU A 449 -20.00 -5.91 -11.59
CA LEU A 449 -19.75 -4.97 -10.48
C LEU A 449 -18.97 -3.73 -10.96
N GLY A 450 -17.96 -3.90 -11.81
CA GLY A 450 -17.19 -2.78 -12.37
C GLY A 450 -18.08 -1.73 -13.07
N VAL A 451 -19.14 -2.17 -13.74
CA VAL A 451 -20.16 -1.28 -14.33
C VAL A 451 -21.07 -0.66 -13.27
N MET A 452 -21.50 -1.41 -12.24
CA MET A 452 -22.31 -0.85 -11.15
C MET A 452 -21.57 0.28 -10.39
N VAL A 453 -20.26 0.12 -10.18
CA VAL A 453 -19.41 1.16 -9.59
C VAL A 453 -19.26 2.37 -10.52
N ALA A 454 -19.08 2.12 -11.83
CA ALA A 454 -19.00 3.19 -12.83
C ALA A 454 -20.30 4.01 -12.90
N GLU A 455 -21.46 3.36 -12.84
CA GLU A 455 -22.78 3.98 -12.77
C GLU A 455 -22.94 4.79 -11.47
N ALA A 456 -22.82 4.13 -10.30
CA ALA A 456 -23.22 4.72 -9.02
C ALA A 456 -22.25 5.77 -8.45
N ILE A 457 -20.96 5.75 -8.83
CA ILE A 457 -19.94 6.70 -8.33
C ILE A 457 -19.57 7.76 -9.38
N PHE A 458 -19.71 7.48 -10.67
CA PHE A 458 -19.19 8.35 -11.74
C PHE A 458 -20.20 8.73 -12.84
N ASP A 459 -21.47 8.31 -12.72
CA ASP A 459 -22.53 8.48 -13.75
C ASP A 459 -22.11 7.92 -15.13
N ARG A 460 -21.42 6.77 -15.14
CA ARG A 460 -20.93 6.08 -16.34
C ARG A 460 -21.56 4.69 -16.50
N ARG A 461 -22.77 4.65 -17.05
CA ARG A 461 -23.48 3.40 -17.38
C ARG A 461 -23.08 2.85 -18.76
N ILE A 462 -22.90 1.54 -18.86
CA ILE A 462 -22.99 0.76 -20.11
C ILE A 462 -24.01 -0.38 -19.92
N PRO A 463 -24.78 -0.80 -20.95
CA PRO A 463 -25.73 -1.90 -20.80
C PRO A 463 -25.03 -3.24 -20.52
N VAL A 464 -25.61 -4.04 -19.62
CA VAL A 464 -25.15 -5.40 -19.30
C VAL A 464 -26.31 -6.38 -19.43
N ILE A 465 -26.11 -7.43 -20.23
CA ILE A 465 -27.11 -8.46 -20.52
C ILE A 465 -26.58 -9.85 -20.16
N PHE A 466 -27.38 -10.69 -19.50
CA PHE A 466 -27.14 -12.14 -19.43
C PHE A 466 -28.17 -12.86 -20.32
N LEU A 467 -27.73 -13.69 -21.26
CA LEU A 467 -28.62 -14.52 -22.10
C LEU A 467 -28.79 -15.90 -21.46
N GLN A 468 -30.03 -16.32 -21.21
CA GLN A 468 -30.29 -17.54 -20.43
C GLN A 468 -30.13 -18.82 -21.26
N GLY A 469 -28.88 -19.25 -21.45
CA GLY A 469 -28.52 -20.54 -22.00
C GLY A 469 -27.82 -20.48 -23.36
N ASN A 470 -27.14 -21.59 -23.68
CA ASN A 470 -26.23 -21.68 -24.83
C ASN A 470 -26.89 -21.35 -26.17
N GLU A 471 -28.15 -21.76 -26.39
CA GLU A 471 -28.86 -21.52 -27.65
C GLU A 471 -29.12 -20.03 -27.94
N ASP A 472 -29.34 -19.20 -26.92
CA ASP A 472 -29.53 -17.75 -27.13
C ASP A 472 -28.20 -17.03 -27.34
N PHE A 473 -27.14 -17.45 -26.64
CA PHE A 473 -25.80 -16.89 -26.81
C PHE A 473 -25.19 -17.26 -28.19
N GLU A 474 -25.37 -18.49 -28.65
CA GLU A 474 -24.90 -18.95 -29.98
C GLU A 474 -25.53 -18.18 -31.15
N LYS A 475 -26.71 -17.55 -30.98
CA LYS A 475 -27.33 -16.70 -32.02
C LYS A 475 -26.52 -15.43 -32.32
N LEU A 476 -25.57 -15.06 -31.45
CA LEU A 476 -24.60 -13.98 -31.67
C LEU A 476 -23.41 -14.41 -32.55
N ARG A 477 -23.16 -15.71 -32.72
CA ARG A 477 -22.02 -16.21 -33.49
C ARG A 477 -22.14 -15.83 -34.96
N GLY A 478 -21.22 -15.00 -35.44
CA GLY A 478 -21.21 -14.51 -36.82
C GLY A 478 -22.16 -13.34 -37.11
N ALA A 479 -22.84 -12.80 -36.09
CA ALA A 479 -23.52 -11.52 -36.21
C ALA A 479 -22.49 -10.38 -36.33
N SER A 480 -22.80 -9.35 -37.13
CA SER A 480 -21.89 -8.23 -37.39
C SER A 480 -22.14 -7.04 -36.45
N GLU A 481 -23.41 -6.82 -36.10
CA GLU A 481 -23.89 -5.72 -35.27
C GLU A 481 -25.03 -6.19 -34.38
N VAL A 482 -25.24 -5.48 -33.28
CA VAL A 482 -26.45 -5.62 -32.46
C VAL A 482 -27.01 -4.25 -32.07
N GLU A 483 -28.32 -4.20 -31.86
CA GLU A 483 -29.03 -3.07 -31.24
C GLU A 483 -29.61 -3.54 -29.90
N ILE A 484 -29.35 -2.77 -28.86
CA ILE A 484 -29.74 -3.01 -27.48
C ILE A 484 -30.71 -1.91 -27.04
N SER A 485 -31.75 -2.32 -26.32
CA SER A 485 -32.69 -1.46 -25.58
C SER A 485 -33.07 -2.13 -24.26
N ASP A 486 -33.75 -1.41 -23.36
CA ASP A 486 -34.19 -1.91 -22.04
C ASP A 486 -35.05 -3.20 -22.07
N LYS A 487 -35.60 -3.57 -23.23
CA LYS A 487 -36.55 -4.68 -23.40
C LYS A 487 -36.21 -5.64 -24.53
N GLN A 488 -35.19 -5.36 -25.35
CA GLN A 488 -34.94 -6.09 -26.58
C GLN A 488 -33.46 -6.02 -26.99
N LEU A 489 -32.93 -7.17 -27.41
CA LEU A 489 -31.66 -7.31 -28.12
C LEU A 489 -31.99 -7.75 -29.56
N LEU A 490 -31.62 -6.95 -30.54
CA LEU A 490 -31.78 -7.23 -31.97
C LEU A 490 -30.41 -7.57 -32.58
N ILE A 491 -30.34 -8.69 -33.29
CA ILE A 491 -29.09 -9.29 -33.79
C ILE A 491 -29.06 -9.21 -35.33
N MET A 492 -28.03 -8.56 -35.89
CA MET A 492 -27.92 -8.25 -37.32
C MET A 492 -26.76 -9.00 -38.00
N PRO A 493 -26.90 -9.38 -39.29
CA PRO A 493 -27.93 -8.96 -40.26
C PRO A 493 -29.25 -9.73 -40.19
N ASN A 494 -29.35 -10.80 -39.41
CA ASN A 494 -30.50 -11.73 -39.41
C ASN A 494 -31.81 -11.17 -38.84
N GLN A 495 -31.79 -9.94 -38.29
CA GLN A 495 -32.91 -9.29 -37.58
C GLN A 495 -33.55 -10.17 -36.49
N LEU A 496 -32.76 -11.02 -35.85
CA LEU A 496 -33.26 -11.91 -34.81
C LEU A 496 -33.42 -11.13 -33.49
N SER A 497 -34.62 -11.18 -32.92
CA SER A 497 -34.99 -10.46 -31.71
C SER A 497 -35.04 -11.38 -30.50
N LEU A 498 -34.32 -11.04 -29.44
CA LEU A 498 -34.45 -11.64 -28.11
C LEU A 498 -35.10 -10.64 -27.14
N SER A 499 -36.08 -11.10 -26.36
CA SER A 499 -36.73 -10.30 -25.32
C SER A 499 -35.81 -10.16 -24.11
N LEU A 500 -35.74 -8.97 -23.52
CA LEU A 500 -35.01 -8.71 -22.28
C LEU A 500 -35.99 -8.37 -21.16
N GLU A 501 -35.80 -8.97 -19.99
CA GLU A 501 -36.49 -8.60 -18.75
C GLU A 501 -35.57 -7.77 -17.85
N PRO A 502 -36.06 -6.68 -17.23
CA PRO A 502 -35.26 -5.89 -16.30
C PRO A 502 -35.02 -6.66 -15.00
N ARG A 503 -33.79 -6.62 -14.49
CA ARG A 503 -33.43 -7.17 -13.18
C ARG A 503 -34.31 -6.62 -12.06
N SER A 504 -34.95 -7.53 -11.32
CA SER A 504 -35.69 -7.21 -10.09
C SER A 504 -34.80 -7.37 -8.85
N THR A 505 -34.74 -6.33 -8.01
CA THR A 505 -34.22 -6.41 -6.63
C THR A 505 -35.29 -6.85 -5.62
N ARG A 506 -36.57 -6.95 -6.02
CA ARG A 506 -37.66 -7.41 -5.15
C ARG A 506 -37.44 -8.87 -4.77
N GLY A 507 -37.50 -9.18 -3.47
CA GLY A 507 -37.34 -10.53 -2.93
C GLY A 507 -36.06 -10.76 -2.10
N ILE A 508 -35.31 -9.71 -1.79
CA ILE A 508 -34.38 -9.68 -0.65
C ILE A 508 -35.15 -9.18 0.56
N ASN A 509 -35.04 -9.88 1.69
CA ASN A 509 -35.52 -9.44 2.99
C ASN A 509 -34.42 -8.58 3.63
N LEU A 510 -34.69 -7.29 3.79
CA LEU A 510 -33.82 -6.32 4.45
C LEU A 510 -34.24 -6.16 5.92
N SER A 511 -33.27 -5.95 6.80
CA SER A 511 -33.52 -5.57 8.20
C SER A 511 -33.78 -4.08 8.32
N THR A 512 -34.32 -3.63 9.45
CA THR A 512 -34.44 -2.19 9.77
C THR A 512 -33.09 -1.47 9.68
N SER A 513 -31.98 -2.14 10.00
CA SER A 513 -30.63 -1.57 9.85
C SER A 513 -30.26 -1.36 8.37
N ASP A 514 -30.58 -2.33 7.51
CA ASP A 514 -30.31 -2.23 6.07
C ASP A 514 -31.13 -1.09 5.43
N GLU A 515 -32.41 -0.98 5.78
CA GLU A 515 -33.32 0.09 5.33
C GLU A 515 -32.90 1.47 5.86
N ASN A 516 -32.35 1.55 7.09
CA ASN A 516 -31.78 2.78 7.63
C ASN A 516 -30.53 3.24 6.84
N ILE A 517 -29.69 2.30 6.39
CA ILE A 517 -28.55 2.62 5.52
C ILE A 517 -29.05 3.06 4.13
N LEU A 518 -29.99 2.34 3.51
CA LEU A 518 -30.57 2.70 2.19
C LEU A 518 -31.30 4.06 2.20
N SER A 519 -31.92 4.44 3.32
CA SER A 519 -32.56 5.76 3.47
C SER A 519 -31.56 6.89 3.78
N GLY A 520 -30.26 6.61 3.82
CA GLY A 520 -29.19 7.60 3.96
C GLY A 520 -28.89 8.05 5.39
N GLN A 521 -29.49 7.41 6.41
CA GLN A 521 -29.27 7.78 7.82
C GLN A 521 -27.81 7.56 8.27
N HIS A 522 -27.08 6.69 7.56
CA HIS A 522 -25.67 6.37 7.78
C HIS A 522 -24.72 7.12 6.82
N GLY A 523 -25.20 8.17 6.14
CA GLY A 523 -24.42 8.97 5.20
C GLY A 523 -24.40 8.43 3.77
N GLU A 524 -24.06 9.31 2.82
CA GLU A 524 -24.24 9.07 1.38
C GLU A 524 -23.32 7.95 0.84
N ALA A 525 -22.07 7.87 1.33
CA ALA A 525 -21.16 6.80 0.96
C ALA A 525 -21.70 5.41 1.31
N SER A 526 -22.25 5.24 2.52
CA SER A 526 -22.84 3.97 2.97
C SER A 526 -24.19 3.70 2.32
N ARG A 527 -24.95 4.74 1.96
CA ARG A 527 -26.18 4.63 1.14
C ARG A 527 -25.89 4.01 -0.23
N ILE A 528 -24.94 4.59 -0.97
CA ILE A 528 -24.50 4.10 -2.29
C ILE A 528 -23.89 2.69 -2.18
N ALA A 529 -23.05 2.45 -1.17
CA ALA A 529 -22.50 1.13 -0.89
C ALA A 529 -23.60 0.07 -0.70
N MET A 530 -24.64 0.39 0.07
CA MET A 530 -25.77 -0.53 0.31
C MET A 530 -26.64 -0.72 -0.93
N GLU A 531 -26.87 0.31 -1.75
CA GLU A 531 -27.56 0.15 -3.04
C GLU A 531 -26.83 -0.84 -3.95
N ILE A 532 -25.49 -0.76 -4.02
CA ILE A 532 -24.65 -1.71 -4.77
C ILE A 532 -24.71 -3.12 -4.14
N ILE A 533 -24.67 -3.24 -2.81
CA ILE A 533 -24.77 -4.54 -2.11
C ILE A 533 -26.13 -5.21 -2.36
N VAL A 534 -27.25 -4.49 -2.26
CA VAL A 534 -28.60 -5.02 -2.52
C VAL A 534 -28.78 -5.36 -4.00
N ALA A 535 -28.27 -4.51 -4.90
CA ALA A 535 -28.18 -4.77 -6.34
C ALA A 535 -27.42 -6.08 -6.66
N PHE A 536 -26.27 -6.30 -6.01
CA PHE A 536 -25.41 -7.46 -6.22
C PHE A 536 -25.96 -8.74 -5.54
N ALA A 537 -26.54 -8.61 -4.35
CA ALA A 537 -27.23 -9.69 -3.65
C ALA A 537 -28.38 -10.26 -4.48
N ALA A 538 -29.13 -9.41 -5.19
CA ALA A 538 -30.21 -9.84 -6.09
C ALA A 538 -29.67 -10.66 -7.26
N LEU A 539 -28.51 -10.28 -7.82
CA LEU A 539 -27.84 -11.04 -8.88
C LEU A 539 -27.30 -12.40 -8.41
N GLN A 540 -26.82 -12.48 -7.17
CA GLN A 540 -26.43 -13.76 -6.55
C GLN A 540 -27.63 -14.61 -6.10
N GLY A 541 -28.86 -14.14 -6.27
CA GLY A 541 -30.08 -14.83 -5.84
C GLY A 541 -30.30 -14.89 -4.32
N ALA A 542 -29.55 -14.09 -3.56
CA ALA A 542 -29.62 -14.03 -2.10
C ALA A 542 -31.04 -13.64 -1.62
N LYS A 543 -31.39 -14.06 -0.39
CA LYS A 543 -32.69 -13.76 0.24
C LYS A 543 -32.61 -12.79 1.41
N CYS A 544 -31.40 -12.46 1.86
CA CYS A 544 -31.13 -11.49 2.91
C CYS A 544 -29.65 -11.07 2.83
N LEU A 545 -29.28 -10.08 3.64
CA LEU A 545 -27.89 -9.74 3.93
C LEU A 545 -27.49 -10.34 5.30
N VAL A 546 -26.19 -10.58 5.48
CA VAL A 546 -25.57 -11.07 6.70
C VAL A 546 -24.53 -10.06 7.20
N ASP A 547 -24.35 -9.99 8.52
CA ASP A 547 -23.29 -9.20 9.13
C ASP A 547 -21.92 -9.84 8.88
N VAL A 548 -20.91 -9.01 8.62
CA VAL A 548 -19.50 -9.43 8.66
C VAL A 548 -18.81 -8.85 9.89
N SER A 549 -17.88 -9.62 10.44
CA SER A 549 -17.11 -9.24 11.64
C SER A 549 -15.83 -8.47 11.32
N GLN A 550 -15.26 -8.68 10.14
CA GLN A 550 -14.05 -8.01 9.65
C GLN A 550 -13.96 -8.08 8.11
N VAL A 551 -13.14 -7.20 7.53
CA VAL A 551 -12.93 -7.09 6.07
C VAL A 551 -11.44 -7.09 5.71
N HIS A 552 -11.12 -7.65 4.54
CA HIS A 552 -9.82 -7.50 3.90
C HIS A 552 -10.00 -6.98 2.46
N ILE A 553 -9.63 -5.71 2.28
CA ILE A 553 -9.78 -4.94 1.04
C ILE A 553 -8.71 -5.40 0.03
N ASP A 554 -9.14 -6.02 -1.07
CA ASP A 554 -8.28 -6.39 -2.21
C ASP A 554 -8.06 -5.20 -3.16
N ALA A 555 -9.03 -4.28 -3.21
CA ALA A 555 -9.06 -3.05 -4.00
C ALA A 555 -7.98 -1.98 -3.65
N CYS A 556 -6.85 -2.39 -3.07
CA CYS A 556 -5.67 -1.57 -2.77
C CYS A 556 -4.66 -1.52 -3.94
N ALA A 557 -4.76 -2.40 -4.93
CA ALA A 557 -3.87 -2.41 -6.09
C ALA A 557 -4.14 -1.23 -7.05
N TYR A 558 -3.07 -0.57 -7.50
CA TYR A 558 -3.11 0.44 -8.54
C TYR A 558 -3.18 -0.24 -9.92
N ASN A 559 -4.39 -0.28 -10.48
CA ASN A 559 -4.68 -0.78 -11.83
C ASN A 559 -4.98 0.37 -12.82
N GLY A 560 -4.89 1.62 -12.36
CA GLY A 560 -5.32 2.81 -13.06
C GLY A 560 -5.86 3.87 -12.09
N LYS A 561 -6.31 5.02 -12.60
CA LYS A 561 -6.76 6.14 -11.76
C LYS A 561 -8.02 5.84 -10.95
N SER A 562 -8.88 4.95 -11.44
CA SER A 562 -10.03 4.39 -10.72
C SER A 562 -9.69 3.87 -9.32
N SER A 563 -8.55 3.17 -9.16
CA SER A 563 -8.08 2.64 -7.86
C SER A 563 -7.91 3.71 -6.79
N LEU A 564 -7.66 4.97 -7.18
CA LEU A 564 -7.59 6.12 -6.28
C LEU A 564 -8.90 6.91 -6.23
N HIS A 565 -9.54 7.13 -7.38
CA HIS A 565 -10.75 7.95 -7.47
C HIS A 565 -11.94 7.34 -6.68
N VAL A 566 -12.06 6.01 -6.59
CA VAL A 566 -13.14 5.37 -5.81
C VAL A 566 -13.03 5.69 -4.31
N PRO A 567 -11.92 5.37 -3.60
CA PRO A 567 -11.80 5.70 -2.19
C PRO A 567 -11.72 7.23 -1.92
N GLU A 568 -11.16 8.04 -2.83
CA GLU A 568 -11.22 9.51 -2.71
C GLU A 568 -12.67 10.04 -2.80
N HIS A 569 -13.51 9.49 -3.70
CA HIS A 569 -14.91 9.89 -3.80
C HIS A 569 -15.72 9.46 -2.57
N LEU A 570 -15.56 8.22 -2.11
CA LEU A 570 -16.24 7.72 -0.91
C LEU A 570 -15.88 8.54 0.34
N LEU A 571 -14.63 9.00 0.45
CA LEU A 571 -14.22 9.98 1.48
C LEU A 571 -14.89 11.34 1.33
N SER A 572 -15.03 11.85 0.09
CA SER A 572 -15.70 13.13 -0.16
C SER A 572 -17.18 13.13 0.23
N LEU A 573 -17.80 11.94 0.23
CA LEU A 573 -19.16 11.68 0.71
C LEU A 573 -19.24 11.37 2.22
N GLY A 574 -18.14 11.55 2.97
CA GLY A 574 -18.09 11.32 4.42
C GLY A 574 -18.04 9.84 4.83
N GLY A 575 -17.65 8.93 3.93
CA GLY A 575 -17.61 7.49 4.21
C GLY A 575 -16.63 7.11 5.32
N GLN A 576 -17.05 6.15 6.15
CA GLN A 576 -16.27 5.57 7.23
C GLN A 576 -16.59 4.08 7.36
N PHE A 577 -15.57 3.25 7.52
CA PHE A 577 -15.72 1.82 7.71
C PHE A 577 -16.25 1.51 9.11
N VAL A 578 -17.30 0.69 9.18
CA VAL A 578 -18.00 0.33 10.42
C VAL A 578 -17.55 -1.01 11.01
N VAL A 579 -16.71 -1.76 10.28
CA VAL A 579 -16.12 -3.05 10.70
C VAL A 579 -14.59 -3.03 10.58
N PRO A 580 -13.86 -3.76 11.46
CA PRO A 580 -12.40 -3.89 11.40
C PRO A 580 -11.91 -4.29 10.01
N SER A 581 -11.23 -3.36 9.34
CA SER A 581 -10.84 -3.49 7.94
C SER A 581 -9.31 -3.48 7.79
N THR A 582 -8.79 -4.32 6.89
CA THR A 582 -7.36 -4.49 6.60
C THR A 582 -7.09 -4.36 5.09
N CYS A 583 -5.87 -4.00 4.70
CA CYS A 583 -5.49 -3.78 3.30
C CYS A 583 -4.62 -4.92 2.73
N ASN A 584 -4.92 -5.34 1.49
CA ASN A 584 -4.01 -6.14 0.67
C ASN A 584 -2.76 -5.32 0.27
N SER A 585 -1.76 -5.99 -0.30
CA SER A 585 -0.53 -5.41 -0.82
C SER A 585 -0.76 -4.37 -1.93
N LEU A 586 0.07 -3.33 -1.92
CA LEU A 586 0.17 -2.30 -2.97
C LEU A 586 1.10 -2.77 -4.10
N ASN A 587 1.26 -1.96 -5.14
CA ASN A 587 2.26 -2.17 -6.20
C ASN A 587 3.67 -1.68 -5.82
N VAL A 588 3.85 -1.09 -4.62
CA VAL A 588 5.11 -0.46 -4.19
C VAL A 588 5.45 -0.81 -2.74
N ASP A 589 6.74 -0.90 -2.42
CA ASP A 589 7.23 -0.86 -1.03
C ASP A 589 7.32 0.60 -0.57
N ARG A 590 6.39 1.05 0.30
CA ARG A 590 6.34 2.46 0.73
C ARG A 590 7.58 2.89 1.53
N LEU A 591 8.33 1.94 2.10
CA LEU A 591 9.51 2.21 2.93
C LEU A 591 10.81 2.26 2.11
N ARG A 592 10.91 1.47 1.03
CA ARG A 592 12.16 1.21 0.29
C ARG A 592 12.13 1.49 -1.21
N TRP A 593 11.05 2.03 -1.76
CA TRP A 593 10.95 2.39 -3.19
C TRP A 593 12.17 3.14 -3.77
N LYS A 594 12.77 4.07 -3.01
CA LYS A 594 13.99 4.82 -3.43
C LYS A 594 15.23 3.93 -3.60
N GLU A 595 15.33 2.86 -2.82
CA GLU A 595 16.40 1.85 -2.91
C GLU A 595 16.13 0.87 -4.05
N LEU A 596 14.86 0.49 -4.20
CA LEU A 596 14.35 -0.41 -5.23
C LEU A 596 14.29 0.21 -6.64
N GLY A 597 14.47 1.53 -6.76
CA GLY A 597 14.45 2.26 -8.03
C GLY A 597 13.05 2.44 -8.64
N THR A 598 11.99 2.17 -7.89
CA THR A 598 10.60 2.31 -8.33
C THR A 598 10.28 3.75 -8.73
N ASP A 599 9.45 3.95 -9.75
CA ASP A 599 9.05 5.28 -10.18
C ASP A 599 8.22 6.03 -9.11
N SER A 600 8.51 7.32 -9.01
CA SER A 600 7.84 8.28 -8.14
C SER A 600 6.34 8.46 -8.41
N GLU A 601 5.84 8.37 -9.66
CA GLU A 601 4.39 8.52 -9.91
C GLU A 601 3.62 7.32 -9.35
N ALA A 602 4.09 6.09 -9.65
CA ALA A 602 3.51 4.86 -9.09
C ALA A 602 3.54 4.85 -7.56
N VAL A 603 4.63 5.32 -6.94
CA VAL A 603 4.73 5.45 -5.49
C VAL A 603 3.76 6.49 -4.94
N ILE A 604 3.69 7.69 -5.52
CA ILE A 604 2.77 8.76 -5.06
C ILE A 604 1.31 8.30 -5.15
N ILE A 605 0.93 7.54 -6.17
CA ILE A 605 -0.44 7.03 -6.30
C ILE A 605 -0.70 5.88 -5.32
N GLY A 606 0.21 4.91 -5.19
CA GLY A 606 0.07 3.82 -4.21
C GLY A 606 0.04 4.32 -2.76
N ASP A 607 0.82 5.36 -2.44
CA ASP A 607 0.79 6.06 -1.16
C ASP A 607 -0.57 6.69 -0.90
N LYS A 608 -1.10 7.48 -1.86
CA LYS A 608 -2.44 8.08 -1.78
C LYS A 608 -3.57 7.06 -1.63
N ILE A 609 -3.51 5.91 -2.32
CA ILE A 609 -4.50 4.83 -2.18
C ILE A 609 -4.47 4.30 -0.73
N GLY A 610 -3.27 4.07 -0.18
CA GLY A 610 -3.09 3.69 1.23
C GLY A 610 -3.64 4.74 2.20
N GLU A 611 -3.34 6.02 1.99
CA GLU A 611 -3.85 7.11 2.83
C GLU A 611 -5.36 7.34 2.70
N ALA A 612 -5.96 7.04 1.55
CA ALA A 612 -7.41 7.09 1.37
C ALA A 612 -8.09 5.98 2.17
N TYR A 613 -7.62 4.73 2.08
CA TYR A 613 -8.14 3.64 2.91
C TYR A 613 -7.88 3.83 4.41
N LEU A 614 -6.75 4.44 4.81
CA LEU A 614 -6.48 4.81 6.20
C LEU A 614 -7.54 5.79 6.73
N LYS A 615 -7.88 6.84 5.97
CA LYS A 615 -8.94 7.80 6.34
C LYS A 615 -10.32 7.17 6.40
N LEU A 616 -10.62 6.20 5.53
CA LEU A 616 -11.85 5.41 5.60
C LEU A 616 -11.90 4.53 6.87
N GLY A 617 -10.76 4.26 7.52
CA GLY A 617 -10.67 3.50 8.77
C GLY A 617 -9.90 2.17 8.68
N ALA A 618 -9.22 1.90 7.56
CA ALA A 618 -8.46 0.67 7.38
C ALA A 618 -7.15 0.64 8.19
N LYS A 619 -6.83 -0.53 8.76
CA LYS A 619 -5.50 -0.84 9.27
C LYS A 619 -4.59 -1.24 8.11
N LEU A 620 -3.55 -0.43 7.87
CA LEU A 620 -2.60 -0.61 6.77
C LEU A 620 -1.64 -1.81 6.97
N SER A 621 -2.15 -3.01 6.73
CA SER A 621 -1.43 -4.29 6.82
C SER A 621 -0.58 -4.64 5.60
N PHE A 622 -0.98 -4.14 4.42
CA PHE A 622 -0.36 -4.34 3.11
C PHE A 622 0.16 -5.77 2.86
N THR A 623 -0.76 -6.76 2.87
CA THR A 623 -0.39 -8.16 2.65
C THR A 623 -1.48 -8.98 1.97
N CYS A 624 -1.07 -9.79 0.99
CA CYS A 624 -1.92 -10.80 0.34
C CYS A 624 -2.14 -12.06 1.18
N ALA A 625 -1.57 -12.13 2.38
CA ALA A 625 -1.70 -13.25 3.31
C ALA A 625 -2.28 -12.80 4.67
N PRO A 626 -3.51 -12.22 4.70
CA PRO A 626 -4.11 -11.70 5.94
C PRO A 626 -4.33 -12.76 7.02
N TYR A 627 -4.43 -14.04 6.66
CA TYR A 627 -4.45 -15.18 7.57
C TYR A 627 -3.14 -15.41 8.35
N LEU A 628 -2.06 -14.68 8.02
CA LEU A 628 -0.83 -14.62 8.82
C LEU A 628 -0.87 -13.50 9.89
N LEU A 629 -1.86 -12.60 9.86
CA LEU A 629 -2.03 -11.55 10.86
C LEU A 629 -2.64 -12.11 12.16
N ASP A 630 -2.34 -11.46 13.28
CA ASP A 630 -2.88 -11.85 14.60
C ASP A 630 -4.41 -11.65 14.71
N SER A 631 -5.02 -10.90 13.77
CA SER A 631 -6.46 -10.65 13.66
C SER A 631 -7.21 -11.67 12.80
N LYS A 632 -6.57 -12.75 12.34
CA LYS A 632 -7.20 -13.77 11.49
C LYS A 632 -8.48 -14.35 12.11
N PRO A 633 -9.53 -14.60 11.32
CA PRO A 633 -10.83 -15.04 11.80
C PRO A 633 -10.82 -16.49 12.31
N LYS A 634 -11.88 -16.84 13.04
CA LYS A 634 -12.13 -18.18 13.60
C LYS A 634 -13.11 -18.98 12.74
N ALA A 635 -13.21 -20.29 12.99
CA ALA A 635 -14.19 -21.12 12.31
C ALA A 635 -15.64 -20.63 12.57
N GLY A 636 -16.46 -20.60 11.53
CA GLY A 636 -17.84 -20.07 11.53
C GLY A 636 -17.96 -18.54 11.49
N GLU A 637 -16.86 -17.79 11.56
CA GLU A 637 -16.85 -16.32 11.54
C GLU A 637 -17.15 -15.80 10.13
N GLN A 638 -18.21 -14.99 9.98
CA GLN A 638 -18.57 -14.34 8.72
C GLN A 638 -17.67 -13.13 8.47
N VAL A 639 -17.00 -13.06 7.31
CA VAL A 639 -16.03 -12.00 6.95
C VAL A 639 -16.19 -11.57 5.49
N GLY A 640 -15.77 -10.35 5.16
CA GLY A 640 -15.69 -9.87 3.78
C GLY A 640 -14.24 -9.84 3.28
N TRP A 641 -13.73 -10.94 2.74
CA TRP A 641 -12.38 -11.01 2.16
C TRP A 641 -12.49 -11.27 0.65
N SER A 642 -11.76 -10.53 -0.19
CA SER A 642 -11.85 -10.68 -1.66
C SER A 642 -10.67 -11.42 -2.32
N GLU A 643 -9.42 -11.22 -1.89
CA GLU A 643 -8.25 -11.80 -2.58
C GLU A 643 -8.33 -13.32 -2.67
N SER A 644 -8.29 -13.80 -3.90
CA SER A 644 -8.33 -15.19 -4.35
C SER A 644 -7.67 -16.21 -3.40
N ASN A 645 -6.41 -16.00 -3.00
CA ASN A 645 -5.70 -16.93 -2.13
C ASN A 645 -6.18 -16.86 -0.67
N ALA A 646 -6.54 -15.65 -0.20
CA ALA A 646 -7.06 -15.42 1.14
C ALA A 646 -8.47 -15.98 1.31
N VAL A 647 -9.33 -15.84 0.30
CA VAL A 647 -10.68 -16.45 0.21
C VAL A 647 -10.61 -17.97 0.33
N VAL A 648 -9.74 -18.61 -0.44
CA VAL A 648 -9.57 -20.07 -0.40
C VAL A 648 -9.01 -20.52 0.95
N PHE A 649 -8.00 -19.82 1.49
CA PHE A 649 -7.42 -20.19 2.79
C PHE A 649 -8.39 -19.97 3.95
N VAL A 650 -9.14 -18.86 3.99
CA VAL A 650 -10.06 -18.54 5.09
C VAL A 650 -11.25 -19.49 5.12
N ASN A 651 -11.80 -19.84 3.95
CA ASN A 651 -12.85 -20.85 3.87
C ASN A 651 -12.34 -22.26 4.20
N SER A 652 -11.28 -22.73 3.52
CA SER A 652 -10.85 -24.13 3.64
C SER A 652 -10.05 -24.43 4.90
N VAL A 653 -9.16 -23.54 5.33
CA VAL A 653 -8.15 -23.85 6.37
C VAL A 653 -8.56 -23.28 7.72
N LEU A 654 -9.13 -22.06 7.75
CA LEU A 654 -9.62 -21.44 8.99
C LEU A 654 -11.09 -21.79 9.29
N GLY A 655 -11.86 -22.26 8.30
CA GLY A 655 -13.28 -22.58 8.45
C GLY A 655 -14.18 -21.35 8.64
N ALA A 656 -13.68 -20.14 8.35
CA ALA A 656 -14.48 -18.92 8.34
C ALA A 656 -15.25 -18.80 7.02
N HIS A 657 -16.18 -17.85 6.93
CA HIS A 657 -17.13 -17.76 5.83
C HIS A 657 -16.96 -16.45 5.05
N THR A 658 -16.48 -16.55 3.81
CA THR A 658 -16.49 -15.47 2.80
C THR A 658 -16.84 -16.00 1.42
N GLN A 659 -17.52 -15.22 0.60
CA GLN A 659 -17.61 -15.45 -0.84
C GLN A 659 -16.37 -14.88 -1.54
N LYS A 660 -16.03 -15.39 -2.74
CA LYS A 660 -15.08 -14.73 -3.65
C LYS A 660 -15.73 -13.47 -4.22
N TYR A 661 -15.51 -12.33 -3.57
CA TYR A 661 -16.05 -11.03 -3.99
C TYR A 661 -15.15 -10.33 -5.01
N PRO A 662 -15.70 -9.51 -5.94
CA PRO A 662 -14.89 -8.66 -6.81
C PRO A 662 -14.43 -7.39 -6.07
N ASP A 663 -13.31 -6.81 -6.52
CA ASP A 663 -12.74 -5.58 -5.94
C ASP A 663 -13.78 -4.45 -5.89
N TYR A 664 -13.72 -3.65 -4.82
CA TYR A 664 -14.66 -2.61 -4.39
C TYR A 664 -15.90 -3.11 -3.65
N LEU A 665 -16.36 -4.35 -3.85
CA LEU A 665 -17.48 -4.85 -3.03
C LEU A 665 -17.06 -5.06 -1.57
N ASP A 666 -15.80 -5.41 -1.32
CA ASP A 666 -15.18 -5.36 0.00
C ASP A 666 -15.20 -3.95 0.64
N VAL A 667 -14.92 -2.91 -0.14
CA VAL A 667 -15.02 -1.50 0.32
C VAL A 667 -16.46 -1.15 0.72
N PHE A 668 -17.46 -1.61 -0.04
CA PHE A 668 -18.87 -1.40 0.30
C PHE A 668 -19.30 -2.23 1.52
N ILE A 669 -18.83 -3.47 1.64
CA ILE A 669 -19.05 -4.33 2.81
C ILE A 669 -18.40 -3.69 4.05
N ALA A 670 -17.25 -3.02 3.93
CA ALA A 670 -16.62 -2.29 5.04
C ALA A 670 -17.38 -1.02 5.45
N LEU A 671 -17.96 -0.28 4.49
CA LEU A 671 -18.79 0.91 4.73
C LEU A 671 -20.17 0.61 5.36
N THR A 672 -20.62 -0.64 5.32
CA THR A 672 -21.96 -1.05 5.77
C THR A 672 -21.95 -2.09 6.88
N GLY A 673 -20.91 -2.92 6.97
CA GLY A 673 -20.85 -4.12 7.81
C GLY A 673 -21.67 -5.30 7.27
N ARG A 674 -22.23 -5.18 6.05
CA ARG A 674 -23.28 -6.07 5.53
C ARG A 674 -22.88 -6.66 4.19
N ALA A 675 -23.17 -7.95 4.00
CA ALA A 675 -22.77 -8.70 2.82
C ALA A 675 -23.90 -9.64 2.31
N PRO A 676 -23.94 -10.02 1.01
CA PRO A 676 -24.94 -10.95 0.50
C PRO A 676 -24.90 -12.33 1.18
N TYR A 677 -26.02 -12.78 1.75
CA TYR A 677 -26.12 -14.15 2.28
C TYR A 677 -26.33 -15.17 1.15
N ALA A 678 -25.26 -15.44 0.41
CA ALA A 678 -25.19 -16.35 -0.72
C ALA A 678 -23.83 -17.07 -0.77
N GLY A 679 -23.73 -18.12 -1.61
CA GLY A 679 -22.49 -18.86 -1.80
C GLY A 679 -21.91 -19.38 -0.47
N CYS A 680 -20.62 -19.18 -0.26
CA CYS A 680 -19.89 -19.70 0.91
C CYS A 680 -20.25 -19.06 2.27
N HIS A 681 -21.11 -18.04 2.31
CA HIS A 681 -21.74 -17.60 3.58
C HIS A 681 -22.79 -18.59 4.09
N THR A 682 -23.32 -19.44 3.21
CA THR A 682 -24.43 -20.37 3.46
C THR A 682 -23.94 -21.82 3.57
N PRO A 683 -24.51 -22.67 4.45
CA PRO A 683 -24.14 -24.09 4.53
C PRO A 683 -24.35 -24.88 3.22
N GLU A 684 -25.34 -24.51 2.40
CA GLU A 684 -25.58 -25.14 1.10
C GLU A 684 -24.47 -24.81 0.09
N GLY A 685 -24.06 -23.54 0.03
CA GLY A 685 -23.04 -23.08 -0.92
C GLY A 685 -21.64 -23.60 -0.65
N ARG A 686 -21.36 -24.08 0.58
CA ARG A 686 -20.08 -24.71 0.99
C ARG A 686 -19.99 -26.21 0.65
N LYS A 687 -21.09 -26.86 0.24
CA LYS A 687 -21.09 -28.31 -0.02
C LYS A 687 -20.15 -28.69 -1.18
N PRO A 688 -19.42 -29.82 -1.08
CA PRO A 688 -18.63 -30.34 -2.19
C PRO A 688 -19.53 -30.79 -3.36
N LYS A 689 -18.99 -30.67 -4.57
CA LYS A 689 -19.69 -30.95 -5.85
C LYS A 689 -18.95 -31.96 -6.75
N ILE A 690 -17.78 -32.43 -6.32
CA ILE A 690 -16.91 -33.40 -7.00
C ILE A 690 -15.95 -34.01 -5.97
N ILE A 691 -15.62 -35.30 -6.09
CA ILE A 691 -14.54 -35.95 -5.34
C ILE A 691 -13.28 -35.93 -6.20
N ILE A 692 -12.17 -35.50 -5.60
CA ILE A 692 -10.84 -35.57 -6.19
C ILE A 692 -10.00 -36.55 -5.38
N GLU A 693 -9.62 -37.65 -6.02
CA GLU A 693 -8.82 -38.71 -5.40
C GLU A 693 -7.36 -38.58 -5.81
N VAL A 694 -6.50 -38.25 -4.84
CA VAL A 694 -5.06 -38.12 -5.05
C VAL A 694 -4.40 -39.49 -4.83
N PRO A 695 -3.65 -40.04 -5.80
CA PRO A 695 -2.92 -41.28 -5.60
C PRO A 695 -1.81 -41.11 -4.55
N GLN A 696 -1.28 -42.21 -4.02
CA GLN A 696 -0.11 -42.13 -3.15
C GLN A 696 1.12 -41.72 -3.95
N LEU A 697 1.76 -40.61 -3.55
CA LEU A 697 2.94 -40.02 -4.19
C LEU A 697 4.16 -40.13 -3.25
N PRO A 698 4.78 -41.33 -3.12
CA PRO A 698 5.86 -41.55 -2.15
C PRO A 698 7.12 -40.75 -2.51
N GLY A 699 7.78 -40.20 -1.49
CA GLY A 699 9.00 -39.41 -1.65
C GLY A 699 8.76 -38.00 -2.20
N HIS A 700 7.54 -37.47 -2.09
CA HIS A 700 7.25 -36.10 -2.52
C HIS A 700 8.02 -35.05 -1.71
N ASP A 701 8.38 -33.96 -2.37
CA ASP A 701 8.94 -32.75 -1.78
C ASP A 701 7.84 -31.67 -1.57
N GLN A 702 8.23 -30.45 -1.18
CA GLN A 702 7.29 -29.34 -0.92
C GLN A 702 6.63 -28.77 -2.18
N SER A 703 7.17 -29.00 -3.38
CA SER A 703 6.56 -28.54 -4.62
C SER A 703 5.23 -29.25 -4.93
N LEU A 704 4.97 -30.41 -4.30
CA LEU A 704 3.71 -31.14 -4.44
C LEU A 704 2.51 -30.25 -4.17
N PHE A 705 2.47 -29.53 -3.04
CA PHE A 705 1.29 -28.77 -2.63
C PHE A 705 0.88 -27.66 -3.61
N PRO A 706 1.76 -26.72 -4.01
CA PRO A 706 1.42 -25.72 -5.01
C PRO A 706 1.12 -26.31 -6.40
N LEU A 707 1.82 -27.38 -6.81
CA LEU A 707 1.56 -28.07 -8.08
C LEU A 707 0.19 -28.77 -8.09
N LEU A 708 -0.13 -29.49 -7.02
CA LEU A 708 -1.37 -30.24 -6.86
C LEU A 708 -2.57 -29.30 -6.73
N GLY A 709 -2.44 -28.20 -5.98
CA GLY A 709 -3.45 -27.15 -5.93
C GLY A 709 -3.75 -26.59 -7.32
N TYR A 710 -2.70 -26.18 -8.05
CA TYR A 710 -2.81 -25.67 -9.42
C TYR A 710 -3.47 -26.66 -10.39
N HIS A 711 -3.09 -27.95 -10.33
CA HIS A 711 -3.66 -28.97 -11.21
C HIS A 711 -5.10 -29.36 -10.83
N ILE A 712 -5.43 -29.43 -9.53
CA ILE A 712 -6.80 -29.69 -9.08
C ILE A 712 -7.72 -28.52 -9.47
N GLY A 713 -7.26 -27.27 -9.39
CA GLY A 713 -8.03 -26.11 -9.82
C GLY A 713 -8.42 -26.15 -11.31
N ASP A 714 -7.48 -26.57 -12.17
CA ASP A 714 -7.69 -26.80 -13.62
C ASP A 714 -8.72 -27.92 -13.89
N ILE A 715 -8.76 -28.97 -13.06
CA ILE A 715 -9.74 -30.07 -13.17
C ILE A 715 -11.15 -29.62 -12.76
N VAL A 716 -11.31 -28.81 -11.71
CA VAL A 716 -12.63 -28.56 -11.11
C VAL A 716 -13.36 -27.31 -11.59
N GLY A 717 -12.64 -26.34 -12.16
CA GLY A 717 -13.21 -25.06 -12.57
C GLY A 717 -13.86 -24.33 -11.38
N GLY A 718 -15.20 -24.28 -11.37
CA GLY A 718 -16.01 -23.70 -10.28
C GLY A 718 -16.66 -24.71 -9.31
N LYS A 719 -16.42 -26.03 -9.47
CA LYS A 719 -16.90 -27.05 -8.51
C LYS A 719 -16.02 -27.05 -7.25
N ILE A 720 -16.61 -26.94 -6.06
CA ILE A 720 -15.90 -27.16 -4.78
C ILE A 720 -15.53 -28.65 -4.68
N PRO A 721 -14.24 -29.03 -4.57
CA PRO A 721 -13.85 -30.42 -4.43
C PRO A 721 -13.88 -30.93 -2.99
N PHE A 722 -14.14 -32.23 -2.84
CA PHE A 722 -13.79 -33.03 -1.67
C PHE A 722 -12.56 -33.88 -2.00
N ILE A 723 -11.42 -33.53 -1.43
CA ILE A 723 -10.11 -34.11 -1.74
C ILE A 723 -9.81 -35.25 -0.76
N VAL A 724 -9.46 -36.42 -1.29
CA VAL A 724 -9.12 -37.64 -0.55
C VAL A 724 -7.77 -38.21 -1.01
N GLY A 725 -7.12 -39.02 -0.18
CA GLY A 725 -5.79 -39.62 -0.43
C GLY A 725 -4.62 -38.84 0.20
N MET A 726 -4.86 -37.59 0.60
CA MET A 726 -3.88 -36.71 1.25
C MET A 726 -3.76 -36.91 2.76
N GLU A 727 -4.59 -37.74 3.39
CA GLU A 727 -4.79 -37.81 4.86
C GLU A 727 -3.51 -38.20 5.62
N LYS A 728 -2.56 -38.86 4.95
CA LYS A 728 -1.26 -39.29 5.51
C LYS A 728 -0.12 -38.30 5.27
N THR A 729 -0.34 -37.22 4.53
CA THR A 729 0.70 -36.23 4.19
C THR A 729 0.99 -35.23 5.32
N ASN A 730 0.06 -35.08 6.27
CA ASN A 730 0.16 -34.19 7.44
C ASN A 730 0.70 -32.77 7.07
N PRO A 731 -0.02 -32.03 6.19
CA PRO A 731 0.47 -30.77 5.65
C PRO A 731 0.59 -29.69 6.74
N THR A 732 1.63 -28.86 6.63
CA THR A 732 1.77 -27.65 7.45
C THR A 732 0.82 -26.54 6.97
N MET A 733 0.70 -25.47 7.76
CA MET A 733 -0.02 -24.27 7.32
C MET A 733 0.59 -23.63 6.07
N SER A 734 1.92 -23.74 5.87
CA SER A 734 2.61 -23.25 4.67
C SER A 734 2.33 -24.14 3.45
N ASP A 735 2.20 -25.45 3.64
CA ASP A 735 1.77 -26.38 2.59
C ASP A 735 0.33 -26.09 2.14
N LEU A 736 -0.58 -25.90 3.09
CA LEU A 736 -1.97 -25.52 2.80
C LEU A 736 -2.08 -24.11 2.18
N LYS A 737 -1.18 -23.18 2.55
CA LYS A 737 -1.06 -21.86 1.91
C LYS A 737 -0.63 -21.99 0.44
N ALA A 738 0.40 -22.78 0.18
CA ALA A 738 0.91 -23.02 -1.17
C ALA A 738 -0.11 -23.76 -2.05
N PHE A 739 -0.80 -24.76 -1.49
CA PHE A 739 -1.92 -25.45 -2.14
C PHE A 739 -3.06 -24.48 -2.49
N GLY A 740 -3.54 -23.71 -1.50
CA GLY A 740 -4.64 -22.76 -1.68
C GLY A 740 -4.35 -21.68 -2.72
N ALA A 741 -3.11 -21.18 -2.76
CA ALA A 741 -2.68 -20.21 -3.77
C ALA A 741 -2.55 -20.82 -5.17
N GLY A 742 -2.04 -22.05 -5.28
CA GLY A 742 -2.03 -22.80 -6.55
C GLY A 742 -3.46 -23.03 -7.06
N PHE A 743 -4.35 -23.52 -6.20
CA PHE A 743 -5.76 -23.75 -6.50
C PHE A 743 -6.48 -22.47 -6.94
N ALA A 744 -6.29 -21.36 -6.22
CA ALA A 744 -6.88 -20.06 -6.54
C ALA A 744 -6.35 -19.40 -7.84
N THR A 745 -5.28 -19.95 -8.44
CA THR A 745 -4.71 -19.48 -9.72
C THR A 745 -5.50 -20.01 -10.93
N THR A 746 -5.99 -21.26 -10.85
CA THR A 746 -6.70 -21.95 -11.95
C THR A 746 -8.19 -22.16 -11.68
N SER A 747 -8.62 -22.17 -10.41
CA SER A 747 -10.01 -22.38 -10.01
C SER A 747 -10.80 -21.07 -9.82
N SER A 748 -12.09 -21.10 -10.18
CA SER A 748 -13.06 -20.09 -9.77
C SER A 748 -13.80 -20.48 -8.47
N ALA A 749 -13.60 -21.70 -7.95
CA ALA A 749 -14.23 -22.15 -6.71
C ALA A 749 -13.64 -21.40 -5.49
N PRO A 750 -14.49 -20.91 -4.56
CA PRO A 750 -14.05 -20.12 -3.40
C PRO A 750 -13.42 -20.96 -2.28
N MET A 751 -13.47 -22.30 -2.35
CA MET A 751 -12.93 -23.21 -1.34
C MET A 751 -12.76 -24.63 -1.89
N PHE A 752 -11.99 -25.43 -1.15
CA PHE A 752 -11.91 -26.89 -1.20
C PHE A 752 -12.19 -27.51 0.18
N HIS A 753 -12.54 -28.79 0.22
CA HIS A 753 -12.46 -29.64 1.41
C HIS A 753 -11.35 -30.67 1.21
N MET A 754 -10.56 -30.96 2.24
CA MET A 754 -9.55 -32.02 2.25
C MET A 754 -9.76 -32.90 3.47
N ARG A 755 -10.09 -34.18 3.23
CA ARG A 755 -10.52 -35.11 4.28
C ARG A 755 -9.48 -35.23 5.39
N ALA A 756 -9.96 -35.28 6.64
CA ALA A 756 -9.16 -35.31 7.87
C ALA A 756 -8.14 -34.15 8.05
N ILE A 757 -8.19 -33.10 7.21
CA ILE A 757 -7.20 -32.00 7.20
C ILE A 757 -7.89 -30.63 7.34
N THR A 758 -8.91 -30.33 6.53
CA THR A 758 -9.70 -29.08 6.66
C THR A 758 -10.87 -29.27 7.63
N PRO A 759 -11.19 -28.31 8.51
CA PRO A 759 -12.15 -28.47 9.60
C PRO A 759 -13.54 -28.97 9.17
N GLU A 760 -14.08 -28.48 8.06
CA GLU A 760 -15.44 -28.85 7.60
C GLU A 760 -15.52 -30.20 6.88
N ALA A 761 -14.39 -30.80 6.46
CA ALA A 761 -14.44 -32.03 5.66
C ALA A 761 -15.09 -33.21 6.41
N ALA A 762 -14.93 -33.27 7.75
CA ALA A 762 -15.56 -34.28 8.58
C ALA A 762 -17.10 -34.22 8.55
N SER A 763 -17.69 -33.06 8.22
CA SER A 763 -19.15 -32.92 8.05
C SER A 763 -19.68 -33.52 6.74
N PHE A 764 -18.81 -33.90 5.80
CA PHE A 764 -19.17 -34.48 4.51
C PHE A 764 -18.72 -35.94 4.34
N ASP A 765 -17.96 -36.50 5.27
CA ASP A 765 -17.60 -37.91 5.26
C ASP A 765 -18.85 -38.81 5.25
N GLY A 766 -18.88 -39.79 4.34
CA GLY A 766 -20.04 -40.64 4.08
C GLY A 766 -21.19 -39.97 3.30
N GLN A 767 -21.16 -38.65 3.05
CA GLN A 767 -22.22 -37.92 2.33
C GLN A 767 -21.87 -37.62 0.86
N THR A 768 -20.68 -38.02 0.39
CA THR A 768 -20.20 -37.75 -0.97
C THR A 768 -20.49 -38.86 -1.98
N GLU A 769 -21.17 -39.95 -1.61
CA GLU A 769 -21.30 -41.16 -2.45
C GLU A 769 -21.93 -40.93 -3.84
N SER A 770 -22.73 -39.86 -3.98
CA SER A 770 -23.42 -39.48 -5.22
C SER A 770 -22.69 -38.44 -6.08
N LEU A 771 -21.48 -38.03 -5.69
CA LEU A 771 -20.68 -37.04 -6.43
C LEU A 771 -19.80 -37.69 -7.51
N ASP A 772 -19.61 -36.96 -8.63
CA ASP A 772 -18.60 -37.28 -9.65
C ASP A 772 -17.24 -37.54 -8.97
N ARG A 773 -16.51 -38.59 -9.37
CA ARG A 773 -15.15 -38.89 -8.86
C ARG A 773 -14.13 -38.80 -9.99
N VAL A 774 -13.08 -38.01 -9.78
CA VAL A 774 -11.91 -37.91 -10.67
C VAL A 774 -10.65 -38.27 -9.88
N VAL A 775 -9.84 -39.17 -10.43
CA VAL A 775 -8.52 -39.51 -9.89
C VAL A 775 -7.48 -38.58 -10.51
N VAL A 776 -6.56 -38.04 -9.70
CA VAL A 776 -5.47 -37.18 -10.20
C VAL A 776 -4.45 -38.02 -10.97
N ASP A 777 -4.30 -37.74 -12.27
CA ASP A 777 -3.28 -38.38 -13.11
C ASP A 777 -1.90 -37.75 -12.89
N VAL A 778 -0.90 -38.60 -12.67
CA VAL A 778 0.51 -38.20 -12.57
C VAL A 778 1.00 -37.55 -13.87
N ASN A 779 0.46 -37.91 -15.04
CA ASN A 779 0.79 -37.22 -16.28
C ASN A 779 0.15 -35.82 -16.39
N GLY A 780 -1.01 -35.62 -15.75
CA GLY A 780 -1.59 -34.30 -15.52
C GLY A 780 -0.68 -33.43 -14.65
N LEU A 781 -0.16 -33.96 -13.53
CA LEU A 781 0.85 -33.28 -12.71
C LEU A 781 2.14 -32.98 -13.50
N ARG A 782 2.62 -33.90 -14.34
CA ARG A 782 3.78 -33.67 -15.25
C ARG A 782 3.51 -32.57 -16.29
N LYS A 783 2.29 -32.48 -16.82
CA LYS A 783 1.85 -31.41 -17.73
C LYS A 783 1.84 -30.06 -17.01
N ALA A 784 1.23 -29.99 -15.83
CA ALA A 784 1.23 -28.79 -14.99
C ALA A 784 2.66 -28.34 -14.63
N TRP A 785 3.54 -29.28 -14.27
CA TRP A 785 4.95 -28.99 -14.00
C TRP A 785 5.65 -28.36 -15.22
N LYS A 786 5.41 -28.90 -16.43
CA LYS A 786 5.96 -28.34 -17.67
C LYS A 786 5.36 -26.98 -18.04
N GLN A 787 4.11 -26.70 -17.67
CA GLN A 787 3.50 -25.36 -17.85
C GLN A 787 4.12 -24.31 -16.92
N LEU A 788 4.39 -24.66 -15.65
CA LEU A 788 5.03 -23.77 -14.68
C LEU A 788 6.55 -23.60 -14.91
N ASN A 789 7.14 -24.38 -15.83
CA ASN A 789 8.56 -24.33 -16.20
C ASN A 789 8.72 -23.82 -17.63
N THR A 790 8.54 -22.51 -17.82
CA THR A 790 8.62 -21.85 -19.13
C THR A 790 10.05 -21.57 -19.64
N ALA A 791 11.05 -21.76 -18.79
CA ALA A 791 12.47 -21.65 -19.08
C ALA A 791 13.10 -22.98 -19.54
N SER A 792 13.81 -22.94 -20.67
CA SER A 792 14.55 -24.08 -21.26
C SER A 792 16.07 -23.94 -21.21
N ASP A 793 16.56 -22.76 -20.81
CA ASP A 793 17.96 -22.49 -20.52
C ASP A 793 18.09 -22.62 -18.99
N PRO A 794 19.03 -23.45 -18.46
CA PRO A 794 19.13 -23.71 -17.04
C PRO A 794 19.82 -22.59 -16.25
N SER A 795 20.39 -21.57 -16.90
CA SER A 795 21.01 -20.44 -16.19
C SER A 795 20.00 -19.69 -15.31
N LEU A 796 20.47 -19.03 -14.26
CA LEU A 796 19.61 -18.35 -13.30
C LEU A 796 20.09 -16.93 -13.00
N ASP A 797 19.22 -15.95 -13.19
CA ASP A 797 19.49 -14.55 -12.83
C ASP A 797 18.88 -14.17 -11.46
N MET A 798 17.79 -14.82 -11.05
CA MET A 798 16.99 -14.37 -9.90
C MET A 798 16.14 -15.48 -9.26
N VAL A 799 16.08 -15.50 -7.94
CA VAL A 799 15.12 -16.27 -7.13
C VAL A 799 14.09 -15.31 -6.52
N SER A 800 12.81 -15.70 -6.62
CA SER A 800 11.64 -14.97 -6.11
C SER A 800 10.78 -15.86 -5.21
N LEU A 801 10.67 -15.50 -3.92
CA LEU A 801 9.92 -16.24 -2.90
C LEU A 801 8.87 -15.34 -2.23
N GLY A 802 7.78 -15.92 -1.73
CA GLY A 802 6.73 -15.16 -1.00
C GLY A 802 5.52 -14.72 -1.83
N ASN A 803 5.03 -15.58 -2.73
CA ASN A 803 3.69 -15.45 -3.32
C ASN A 803 2.83 -16.69 -2.99
N PRO A 804 1.90 -16.63 -2.01
CA PRO A 804 1.58 -15.49 -1.14
C PRO A 804 2.71 -15.17 -0.14
N HIS A 805 2.65 -13.98 0.46
CA HIS A 805 3.66 -13.43 1.38
C HIS A 805 4.24 -14.48 2.35
N PHE A 806 5.56 -14.42 2.56
CA PHE A 806 6.28 -15.36 3.41
C PHE A 806 5.86 -15.25 4.88
N SER A 807 5.72 -16.39 5.55
CA SER A 807 5.42 -16.56 6.98
C SER A 807 6.68 -16.68 7.83
N VAL A 808 6.54 -16.69 9.16
CA VAL A 808 7.67 -16.86 10.08
C VAL A 808 8.29 -18.25 9.94
N GLU A 809 7.46 -19.27 9.71
CA GLU A 809 7.86 -20.67 9.53
C GLU A 809 8.67 -20.86 8.24
N GLU A 810 8.25 -20.23 7.14
CA GLU A 810 9.02 -20.22 5.88
C GLU A 810 10.35 -19.47 6.01
N PHE A 811 10.38 -18.37 6.77
CA PHE A 811 11.63 -17.68 7.10
C PHE A 811 12.58 -18.56 7.95
N ALA A 812 12.05 -19.32 8.91
CA ALA A 812 12.85 -20.23 9.72
C ALA A 812 13.45 -21.35 8.86
N GLN A 813 12.63 -22.01 8.03
CA GLN A 813 13.06 -23.07 7.13
C GLN A 813 14.11 -22.56 6.13
N LEU A 814 13.88 -21.40 5.50
CA LEU A 814 14.82 -20.82 4.55
C LEU A 814 16.15 -20.44 5.24
N ALA A 815 16.10 -19.88 6.45
CA ALA A 815 17.30 -19.54 7.21
C ALA A 815 18.18 -20.75 7.50
N ASP A 816 17.59 -21.91 7.86
CA ASP A 816 18.35 -23.15 8.04
C ASP A 816 18.87 -23.75 6.73
N LEU A 817 18.11 -23.66 5.63
CA LEU A 817 18.58 -24.07 4.30
C LEU A 817 19.74 -23.19 3.79
N CYS A 818 19.77 -21.91 4.14
CA CYS A 818 20.80 -20.93 3.76
C CYS A 818 21.99 -20.87 4.72
N ARG A 819 21.91 -21.48 5.91
CA ARG A 819 22.91 -21.41 6.97
C ARG A 819 24.28 -21.89 6.46
N ASN A 820 25.32 -21.08 6.67
CA ASN A 820 26.70 -21.32 6.21
C ASN A 820 26.88 -21.46 4.68
N LYS A 821 25.91 -20.99 3.89
CA LYS A 821 26.01 -20.87 2.42
C LYS A 821 26.07 -19.40 2.01
N THR A 822 26.32 -19.15 0.74
CA THR A 822 26.21 -17.81 0.13
C THR A 822 25.75 -17.98 -1.31
N LYS A 823 24.80 -17.16 -1.76
CA LYS A 823 24.41 -17.12 -3.18
C LYS A 823 25.57 -16.65 -4.07
N LEU A 824 25.52 -16.93 -5.37
CA LEU A 824 26.40 -16.25 -6.32
C LEU A 824 26.11 -14.74 -6.36
N PRO A 825 27.12 -13.87 -6.55
CA PRO A 825 26.90 -12.43 -6.68
C PRO A 825 25.92 -12.06 -7.80
N SER A 826 25.94 -12.79 -8.91
CA SER A 826 25.09 -12.59 -10.10
C SER A 826 23.62 -12.95 -9.91
N VAL A 827 23.28 -13.86 -8.99
CA VAL A 827 21.89 -14.29 -8.78
C VAL A 827 21.22 -13.38 -7.76
N ALA A 828 20.15 -12.67 -8.11
CA ALA A 828 19.32 -11.99 -7.11
C ALA A 828 18.54 -13.03 -6.28
N VAL A 829 18.30 -12.77 -4.99
CA VAL A 829 17.42 -13.61 -4.15
C VAL A 829 16.52 -12.66 -3.38
N ILE A 830 15.24 -12.64 -3.70
CA ILE A 830 14.28 -11.66 -3.19
C ILE A 830 13.06 -12.36 -2.59
N ILE A 831 12.62 -11.88 -1.41
CA ILE A 831 11.55 -12.48 -0.60
C ILE A 831 10.51 -11.42 -0.25
N THR A 832 9.25 -11.61 -0.64
CA THR A 832 8.14 -10.69 -0.31
C THR A 832 7.38 -11.14 0.94
N THR A 833 7.14 -10.22 1.88
CA THR A 833 6.42 -10.49 3.14
C THR A 833 5.69 -9.24 3.66
N SER A 834 4.86 -9.39 4.70
CA SER A 834 4.22 -8.27 5.38
C SER A 834 5.17 -7.58 6.36
N ARG A 835 4.90 -6.30 6.69
CA ARG A 835 5.67 -5.56 7.71
C ARG A 835 5.68 -6.29 9.07
N ASP A 836 4.55 -6.89 9.44
CA ASP A 836 4.39 -7.60 10.70
C ASP A 836 5.24 -8.89 10.76
N ILE A 837 5.18 -9.72 9.72
CA ILE A 837 5.95 -10.95 9.65
C ILE A 837 7.45 -10.66 9.52
N TYR A 838 7.85 -9.62 8.76
CA TYR A 838 9.23 -9.13 8.74
C TYR A 838 9.73 -8.82 10.16
N GLN A 839 8.96 -8.06 10.95
CA GLN A 839 9.33 -7.71 12.32
C GLN A 839 9.32 -8.91 13.29
N LYS A 840 8.48 -9.92 13.06
CA LYS A 840 8.48 -11.19 13.81
C LYS A 840 9.73 -12.03 13.47
N ALA A 841 10.05 -12.20 12.19
CA ALA A 841 11.23 -12.94 11.72
C ALA A 841 12.56 -12.27 12.10
N LEU A 842 12.60 -10.92 12.15
CA LEU A 842 13.76 -10.15 12.60
C LEU A 842 14.07 -10.43 14.08
N LYS A 843 13.06 -10.40 14.95
CA LYS A 843 13.21 -10.67 16.40
C LYS A 843 13.67 -12.11 16.71
N LEU A 844 13.45 -13.04 15.79
CA LEU A 844 13.89 -14.44 15.88
C LEU A 844 15.27 -14.69 15.24
N GLY A 845 15.92 -13.66 14.69
CA GLY A 845 17.24 -13.76 14.06
C GLY A 845 17.27 -14.51 12.73
N HIS A 846 16.11 -14.81 12.13
CA HIS A 846 16.04 -15.48 10.83
C HIS A 846 16.57 -14.59 9.70
N LEU A 847 16.27 -13.28 9.77
CA LEU A 847 16.69 -12.34 8.73
C LEU A 847 18.21 -12.14 8.69
N ASP A 848 18.91 -12.11 9.84
CA ASP A 848 20.38 -11.99 9.89
C ASP A 848 21.09 -13.09 9.09
N VAL A 849 20.59 -14.33 9.17
CA VAL A 849 21.14 -15.49 8.43
C VAL A 849 20.88 -15.35 6.93
N LEU A 850 19.72 -14.79 6.55
CA LEU A 850 19.32 -14.61 5.16
C LEU A 850 20.01 -13.40 4.50
N GLU A 851 20.23 -12.31 5.23
CA GLU A 851 21.09 -11.20 4.77
C GLU A 851 22.54 -11.66 4.58
N ALA A 852 23.07 -12.49 5.50
CA ALA A 852 24.40 -13.08 5.37
C ALA A 852 24.52 -14.05 4.18
N PHE A 853 23.44 -14.76 3.82
CA PHE A 853 23.35 -15.55 2.59
C PHE A 853 23.30 -14.67 1.32
N GLY A 854 22.89 -13.40 1.46
CA GLY A 854 22.77 -12.42 0.38
C GLY A 854 21.34 -12.19 -0.13
N ALA A 855 20.31 -12.65 0.60
CA ALA A 855 18.92 -12.41 0.26
C ALA A 855 18.50 -10.96 0.55
N GLN A 856 17.45 -10.52 -0.14
CA GLN A 856 16.80 -9.22 0.02
C GLN A 856 15.33 -9.44 0.36
N PHE A 857 14.77 -8.58 1.20
CA PHE A 857 13.34 -8.59 1.52
C PHE A 857 12.63 -7.44 0.83
N ILE A 858 11.35 -7.61 0.51
CA ILE A 858 10.46 -6.54 0.05
C ILE A 858 9.17 -6.61 0.88
N THR A 859 8.66 -5.45 1.26
CA THR A 859 7.44 -5.27 2.04
C THR A 859 6.38 -4.51 1.26
N ASP A 860 5.15 -4.52 1.75
CA ASP A 860 3.94 -3.89 1.19
C ASP A 860 3.48 -4.36 -0.20
N THR A 861 4.35 -4.95 -1.03
CA THR A 861 4.03 -5.44 -2.39
C THR A 861 4.22 -6.95 -2.54
N CYS A 862 3.47 -7.54 -3.46
CA CYS A 862 3.42 -8.98 -3.76
C CYS A 862 3.89 -9.22 -5.20
N TRP A 863 4.54 -10.35 -5.49
CA TRP A 863 5.11 -10.67 -6.82
C TRP A 863 4.17 -10.49 -8.02
N CYS A 864 2.84 -10.64 -7.86
CA CYS A 864 1.87 -10.36 -8.92
C CYS A 864 1.72 -8.87 -9.28
N MET A 865 2.39 -7.96 -8.54
CA MET A 865 2.40 -6.51 -8.72
C MET A 865 3.82 -5.94 -8.87
N ILE A 866 4.85 -6.79 -9.03
CA ILE A 866 6.25 -6.40 -9.09
C ILE A 866 6.78 -6.48 -10.53
N GLU A 867 7.22 -5.34 -11.05
CA GLU A 867 7.75 -5.16 -12.41
C GLU A 867 9.21 -4.65 -12.38
N GLU A 868 9.70 -4.11 -13.50
CA GLU A 868 11.00 -3.44 -13.57
C GLU A 868 10.97 -2.10 -12.78
N PRO A 869 12.07 -1.69 -12.13
CA PRO A 869 13.39 -2.32 -12.12
C PRO A 869 13.63 -3.31 -10.96
N ILE A 870 12.61 -3.65 -10.16
CA ILE A 870 12.72 -4.60 -9.04
C ILE A 870 13.03 -6.00 -9.56
N VAL A 871 12.32 -6.44 -10.60
CA VAL A 871 12.84 -7.45 -11.52
C VAL A 871 13.81 -6.72 -12.46
N PRO A 872 15.12 -7.03 -12.46
CA PRO A 872 16.07 -6.28 -13.28
C PRO A 872 15.81 -6.50 -14.78
N ALA A 873 15.90 -5.43 -15.58
CA ALA A 873 15.69 -5.51 -17.03
C ALA A 873 16.57 -6.56 -17.73
N ALA A 874 17.80 -6.73 -17.24
CA ALA A 874 18.79 -7.67 -17.75
C ALA A 874 18.52 -9.15 -17.37
N SER A 875 17.71 -9.41 -16.34
CA SER A 875 17.33 -10.76 -15.94
C SER A 875 16.42 -11.39 -16.99
N LYS A 876 16.62 -12.68 -17.25
CA LYS A 876 15.89 -13.49 -18.23
C LYS A 876 15.25 -14.71 -17.58
N GLN A 877 15.95 -15.34 -16.64
CA GLN A 877 15.56 -16.58 -15.97
C GLN A 877 15.30 -16.32 -14.49
N ILE A 878 14.06 -16.57 -14.05
CA ILE A 878 13.60 -16.41 -12.66
C ILE A 878 13.19 -17.76 -12.10
N MET A 879 13.55 -18.08 -10.85
CA MET A 879 13.12 -19.28 -10.16
C MET A 879 12.19 -18.97 -8.98
N THR A 880 11.16 -19.78 -8.77
CA THR A 880 10.20 -19.61 -7.66
C THR A 880 9.66 -20.94 -7.14
N ASN A 881 9.24 -20.94 -5.87
CA ASN A 881 8.45 -22.02 -5.27
C ASN A 881 6.92 -21.82 -5.42
N SER A 882 6.48 -20.72 -6.04
CA SER A 882 5.08 -20.36 -6.18
C SER A 882 4.51 -20.78 -7.54
N ALA A 883 3.52 -21.67 -7.56
CA ALA A 883 2.74 -21.94 -8.77
C ALA A 883 1.98 -20.68 -9.24
N LYS A 884 1.48 -19.83 -8.32
CA LYS A 884 0.82 -18.55 -8.65
C LYS A 884 1.77 -17.61 -9.39
N TYR A 885 3.03 -17.47 -8.95
CA TYR A 885 3.99 -16.60 -9.65
C TYR A 885 4.57 -17.25 -10.92
N ALA A 886 4.85 -18.55 -10.93
CA ALA A 886 5.31 -19.25 -12.13
C ALA A 886 4.28 -19.23 -13.28
N HIS A 887 2.98 -19.14 -12.96
CA HIS A 887 1.90 -18.94 -13.93
C HIS A 887 1.79 -17.48 -14.43
N TYR A 888 1.65 -16.49 -13.54
CA TYR A 888 1.42 -15.09 -13.96
C TYR A 888 2.71 -14.34 -14.36
N GLY A 889 3.84 -14.64 -13.73
CA GLY A 889 5.12 -13.95 -13.92
C GLY A 889 5.60 -13.84 -15.37
N PRO A 890 5.51 -14.90 -16.21
CA PRO A 890 5.84 -14.80 -17.63
C PRO A 890 5.05 -13.73 -18.40
N GLY A 891 3.78 -13.51 -18.02
CA GLY A 891 2.92 -12.48 -18.62
C GLY A 891 3.19 -11.07 -18.06
N ILE A 892 3.45 -10.96 -16.75
CA ILE A 892 3.67 -9.66 -16.08
C ILE A 892 5.03 -9.06 -16.46
N VAL A 893 6.13 -9.83 -16.33
CA VAL A 893 7.50 -9.30 -16.49
C VAL A 893 8.19 -9.73 -17.77
N GLY A 894 7.53 -10.51 -18.63
CA GLY A 894 8.08 -10.98 -19.91
C GLY A 894 9.30 -11.90 -19.80
N LYS A 895 9.62 -12.38 -18.58
CA LYS A 895 10.78 -13.24 -18.29
C LYS A 895 10.38 -14.72 -18.33
N ARG A 896 11.37 -15.61 -18.30
CA ARG A 896 11.21 -17.06 -18.31
C ARG A 896 11.38 -17.64 -16.91
N PHE A 897 10.65 -18.70 -16.60
CA PHE A 897 10.47 -19.19 -15.23
C PHE A 897 10.85 -20.65 -15.04
N HIS A 898 11.54 -20.91 -13.92
CA HIS A 898 11.71 -22.23 -13.31
C HIS A 898 10.82 -22.34 -12.06
N PHE A 899 10.14 -23.48 -11.93
CA PHE A 899 9.40 -23.89 -10.74
C PHE A 899 10.06 -25.13 -10.10
N GLY A 900 10.10 -25.12 -8.78
CA GLY A 900 10.67 -26.17 -7.92
C GLY A 900 10.34 -25.92 -6.44
N ASP A 901 11.00 -26.62 -5.52
CA ASP A 901 10.83 -26.38 -4.08
C ASP A 901 11.80 -25.31 -3.54
N VAL A 902 11.74 -25.05 -2.22
CA VAL A 902 12.59 -24.04 -1.56
C VAL A 902 14.06 -24.48 -1.54
N LEU A 903 14.35 -25.78 -1.41
CA LEU A 903 15.71 -26.31 -1.48
C LEU A 903 16.31 -26.08 -2.87
N ALA A 904 15.56 -26.32 -3.94
CA ALA A 904 15.97 -26.07 -5.32
C ALA A 904 16.30 -24.59 -5.55
N CYS A 905 15.46 -23.68 -5.03
CA CYS A 905 15.71 -22.25 -5.09
C CYS A 905 17.04 -21.86 -4.41
N VAL A 906 17.33 -22.41 -3.22
CA VAL A 906 18.59 -22.14 -2.49
C VAL A 906 19.80 -22.75 -3.20
N SER A 907 19.71 -24.00 -3.68
CA SER A 907 20.79 -24.67 -4.39
C SER A 907 21.15 -23.97 -5.70
N ALA A 908 20.14 -23.63 -6.52
CA ALA A 908 20.35 -22.92 -7.77
C ALA A 908 20.92 -21.51 -7.55
N ALA A 909 20.51 -20.81 -6.48
CA ALA A 909 21.11 -19.53 -6.08
C ALA A 909 22.61 -19.65 -5.70
N CYS A 910 23.05 -20.80 -5.20
CA CYS A 910 24.47 -21.04 -4.86
C CYS A 910 25.34 -21.35 -6.08
N VAL A 911 24.77 -21.82 -7.20
CA VAL A 911 25.56 -22.27 -8.37
C VAL A 911 25.29 -21.48 -9.67
N GLY A 912 24.24 -20.66 -9.74
CA GLY A 912 23.92 -19.81 -10.90
C GLY A 912 23.15 -20.50 -12.02
N PHE A 913 22.70 -21.74 -11.79
CA PHE A 913 21.90 -22.51 -12.73
C PHE A 913 21.07 -23.58 -11.99
N ARG A 914 20.03 -24.08 -12.65
CA ARG A 914 19.23 -25.21 -12.20
C ARG A 914 20.01 -26.52 -12.35
N THR A 915 20.14 -27.30 -11.28
CA THR A 915 20.67 -28.66 -11.34
C THR A 915 19.57 -29.66 -11.71
N ASP A 916 19.26 -29.77 -13.02
CA ASP A 916 18.24 -30.71 -13.53
C ASP A 916 18.49 -32.16 -13.11
N ARG A 917 19.76 -32.53 -12.94
CA ARG A 917 20.22 -33.84 -12.43
C ARG A 917 19.79 -34.17 -10.99
N GLU A 918 19.31 -33.20 -10.24
CA GLU A 918 18.93 -33.36 -8.84
C GLU A 918 17.44 -33.06 -8.61
N MET A 919 16.87 -32.08 -9.34
CA MET A 919 15.57 -31.48 -8.99
C MET A 919 14.58 -31.31 -10.17
N ALA A 920 14.69 -32.16 -11.18
CA ALA A 920 13.49 -32.65 -11.87
C ALA A 920 12.81 -33.65 -10.93
N SER A 921 11.81 -33.18 -10.16
CA SER A 921 11.37 -33.80 -8.90
C SER A 921 11.13 -35.31 -9.04
N SER A 922 11.99 -36.10 -8.37
CA SER A 922 12.19 -37.52 -8.71
C SER A 922 10.98 -38.41 -8.41
N TRP A 923 10.11 -37.99 -7.49
CA TRP A 923 8.81 -38.61 -7.22
C TRP A 923 7.79 -38.44 -8.37
N LEU A 924 7.93 -37.39 -9.18
CA LEU A 924 7.03 -37.06 -10.28
C LEU A 924 7.49 -37.70 -11.60
N PHE A 925 8.80 -37.66 -11.87
CA PHE A 925 9.38 -38.12 -13.15
C PHE A 925 10.02 -39.52 -13.08
N GLY A 926 10.39 -39.98 -11.88
CA GLY A 926 11.18 -41.20 -11.68
C GLY A 926 12.68 -40.94 -11.83
N SER A 927 13.51 -41.78 -11.20
CA SER A 927 14.97 -41.63 -11.13
C SER A 927 15.70 -42.04 -12.42
N GLY A 928 15.17 -41.69 -13.61
CA GLY A 928 15.74 -42.12 -14.88
C GLY A 928 14.96 -41.78 -16.16
N SER A 929 14.06 -40.78 -16.17
CA SER A 929 13.45 -40.32 -17.42
C SER A 929 14.34 -39.26 -18.10
N GLU A 930 15.04 -39.64 -19.17
CA GLU A 930 15.71 -38.69 -20.06
C GLU A 930 14.68 -37.92 -20.90
N THR A 931 14.62 -36.59 -20.75
CA THR A 931 13.97 -35.65 -21.70
C THR A 931 14.72 -34.32 -21.72
#